data_AF-A0A0B2UZX7-F1
#
_entry.id   AF-A0A0B2UZX7-F1
#
_cell.length_a   1.000
_cell.length_b   1.000
_cell.length_c   1.000
_cell.angle_alpha   90.00
_cell.angle_beta   90.00
_cell.angle_gamma   90.00
#
_symmetry.space_group_name_H-M   'P 1'
#
loop_
_entity.id
_entity.type
_entity.pdbx_description
1 polymer ?
#
loop_
_entity_poly.entity_id
_entity_poly.type
_entity_poly.pdbx_seq_one_letter_code
_entity_poly.pdbx_strand_id
1 'polypeptide(L)'
;MTTTNESPRSTMADSATTLSFKDQQNKWDSREDAEGVATTIESASYVETLELKGNTLGVAAGERIAEAIQRHPELKRALWSDLFTGRLKTEIPPVMKSLCDAMIAGGVRLVELDLSDNAFGPIGADGIEKFLQSPAAYSLQVLKLNNNGLGAGGKVIAKSLKQCCLNAKQDGCCFRLKTFIAGRNRLEVAGAMALAEAFQEMSALEEVALPQNGIHARGIEALANSFRYNPHLRIINLSDNTFTALGAHAIAKVLPSLNYVETLDFGDCLCRNKGVDALIGSLDPVKHPSLKTIDLSGNELNANTVEKVLQKLKIFHLDSIHLGTNNLGSRFDDLKTRWQNSAFVDLGKESDNEGTLDGDDEDELNSDAGGSGYESHDEKTERETDGNHRDHARVSASKEYDTAVERVDTKDLNDNEGTLDGDDEDELNSDAGGSGYESHDEKTERETDGNHRDHGDVLSLNLEACTVGDKEAIVSFLDQQHKWNSREDVEEIAKTIESCACVEALELRGNTLGVAAGQRIAQAIHRHPELKRALWSDLFTGRLRSEIPPILKSLCDAMITSGVQLVELDLSDNAFGPVGAEGIQEFLESPAAYSLQVLKLNNNGLGAGGKVIAKSLKQCCLNAKRDGRCFRLKTFIAGRNRLEVPGAIALADAFQVIGTLEEVVMHQNGIKAKGIEAIAASFKKNPKLRVINLSDNTFTAAGARAMAKVIGTLEEVVMHQNGIKAKGIEAIAASFKKNPKLRVINLSDNTFTAAGARAMAKVLPSLRLIEVLNFGDCLCRNDGAIAIVSSLSSCVHFRIKEVNLSGNELSAETVEKIVRAFETAFRLQSLILHTNNLGHRFAELKQYTVKKNFIDLGEESDDQGSLDGGKDAETDSEEESGNEGDDENTEDTEREPMKILSPKTLNRPVTEDDMISFTRRPTMTLLNTFVCQQKSVVEMLRKGLEGRTQEETAAFLYSLAALAGEHTADAQLLERVVILADAILKAAEQRRRWPLSASEQICNLLLAYAGAVKSENGEPFAADVRGLIFLFEAMIRKGHFVGMIPAIKFYFDGSIRKRHPNYGVFIDQFICSL
;
A
#
# COMPACT_ATOMS: atom_id res chain seq x y z
N MET A 1 19.15 -40.85 54.89
CA MET A 1 19.92 -42.07 55.22
C MET A 1 20.31 -42.75 53.91
N THR A 2 21.44 -43.48 53.90
CA THR A 2 21.74 -44.62 53.00
C THR A 2 21.26 -44.57 51.53
N THR A 3 22.12 -44.02 50.69
CA THR A 3 22.60 -44.58 49.40
C THR A 3 22.10 -45.98 48.95
N THR A 4 21.66 -46.09 47.69
CA THR A 4 22.02 -47.11 46.66
C THR A 4 21.13 -46.94 45.42
N ASN A 5 21.50 -47.26 44.16
CA ASN A 5 22.81 -47.44 43.49
C ASN A 5 22.53 -47.62 41.98
N GLU A 6 22.93 -46.70 41.10
CA GLU A 6 22.69 -46.82 39.65
C GLU A 6 23.97 -47.09 38.84
N SER A 7 23.89 -48.04 37.90
CA SER A 7 24.93 -48.39 36.92
C SER A 7 24.30 -49.21 35.77
N PRO A 8 24.87 -49.18 34.55
CA PRO A 8 24.07 -48.65 33.44
C PRO A 8 23.58 -49.66 32.39
N ARG A 9 22.50 -49.29 31.70
CA ARG A 9 21.99 -49.88 30.44
C ARG A 9 21.49 -48.73 29.55
N SER A 10 22.25 -48.31 28.55
CA SER A 10 22.36 -48.90 27.18
C SER A 10 21.37 -48.26 26.21
N THR A 11 21.90 -47.42 25.32
CA THR A 11 21.18 -46.66 24.29
C THR A 11 20.54 -47.54 23.21
N MET A 12 19.24 -47.36 22.95
CA MET A 12 18.57 -47.68 21.67
C MET A 12 17.48 -46.64 21.39
N ALA A 13 17.04 -46.55 20.14
CA ALA A 13 16.58 -45.31 19.50
C ALA A 13 15.05 -45.05 19.48
N ASP A 14 14.74 -43.78 19.20
CA ASP A 14 13.62 -43.20 18.44
C ASP A 14 12.20 -43.81 18.46
N SER A 15 11.23 -42.93 18.73
CA SER A 15 9.87 -42.99 18.22
C SER A 15 9.38 -41.57 17.88
N ALA A 16 9.49 -41.16 16.62
CA ALA A 16 9.15 -39.79 16.20
C ALA A 16 7.63 -39.57 16.16
N THR A 17 7.13 -38.53 16.85
CA THR A 17 5.70 -38.12 16.78
C THR A 17 5.40 -37.18 15.60
N THR A 18 6.43 -36.83 14.82
CA THR A 18 6.34 -36.05 13.58
C THR A 18 6.52 -36.96 12.38
N LEU A 19 5.51 -36.99 11.51
CA LEU A 19 5.61 -37.57 10.18
C LEU A 19 5.86 -36.43 9.18
N SER A 20 7.00 -36.47 8.48
CA SER A 20 7.45 -35.38 7.61
C SER A 20 7.82 -35.87 6.22
N PHE A 21 7.30 -35.17 5.22
CA PHE A 21 7.62 -35.29 3.79
C PHE A 21 8.36 -34.05 3.28
N LYS A 22 8.95 -33.25 4.20
CA LYS A 22 9.50 -31.92 3.95
C LYS A 22 10.56 -31.85 2.86
N ASP A 23 10.44 -30.81 2.03
CA ASP A 23 11.36 -30.36 0.99
C ASP A 23 11.75 -31.46 -0.02
N GLN A 24 10.94 -32.52 -0.12
CA GLN A 24 11.15 -33.63 -1.05
C GLN A 24 10.81 -33.27 -2.50
N GLN A 25 10.12 -32.16 -2.75
CA GLN A 25 9.76 -31.66 -4.09
C GLN A 25 8.90 -32.66 -4.89
N ASN A 26 8.13 -33.51 -4.19
CA ASN A 26 7.15 -34.37 -4.82
C ASN A 26 6.04 -33.52 -5.45
N LYS A 27 5.40 -34.06 -6.49
CA LYS A 27 4.17 -33.50 -7.06
C LYS A 27 3.13 -34.60 -7.10
N TRP A 28 2.12 -34.48 -6.24
CA TRP A 28 1.01 -35.42 -6.16
C TRP A 28 -0.15 -34.84 -6.96
N ASP A 29 -0.33 -35.29 -8.21
CA ASP A 29 -1.40 -34.85 -9.11
C ASP A 29 -2.67 -35.70 -8.92
N SER A 30 -2.50 -37.03 -8.76
CA SER A 30 -3.54 -38.05 -8.70
C SER A 30 -3.69 -38.71 -7.31
N ARG A 31 -4.69 -39.59 -7.14
CA ARG A 31 -4.83 -40.40 -5.91
C ARG A 31 -3.69 -41.42 -5.81
N GLU A 32 -3.26 -41.94 -6.95
CA GLU A 32 -2.20 -42.92 -7.12
C GLU A 32 -0.83 -42.35 -6.71
N ASP A 33 -0.52 -41.10 -7.07
CA ASP A 33 0.71 -40.42 -6.62
C ASP A 33 0.73 -40.22 -5.11
N ALA A 34 -0.44 -39.92 -4.52
CA ALA A 34 -0.62 -39.72 -3.09
C ALA A 34 -0.66 -41.02 -2.28
N GLU A 35 -0.90 -42.17 -2.91
CA GLU A 35 -1.17 -43.45 -2.24
C GLU A 35 -0.03 -43.88 -1.30
N GLY A 36 1.23 -43.65 -1.68
CA GLY A 36 2.40 -43.95 -0.83
C GLY A 36 2.48 -43.08 0.43
N VAL A 37 2.15 -41.80 0.32
CA VAL A 37 2.08 -40.84 1.43
C VAL A 37 0.89 -41.17 2.34
N ALA A 38 -0.28 -41.36 1.75
CA ALA A 38 -1.50 -41.70 2.45
C ALA A 38 -1.38 -43.04 3.19
N THR A 39 -0.83 -44.08 2.57
CA THR A 39 -0.52 -45.36 3.24
C THR A 39 0.49 -45.18 4.38
N THR A 40 1.49 -44.29 4.23
CA THR A 40 2.46 -44.02 5.28
C THR A 40 1.83 -43.29 6.48
N ILE A 41 0.88 -42.38 6.23
CA ILE A 41 0.04 -41.78 7.29
C ILE A 41 -0.82 -42.88 7.94
N GLU A 42 -1.62 -43.62 7.17
CA GLU A 42 -2.57 -44.64 7.66
C GLU A 42 -1.92 -45.81 8.43
N SER A 43 -0.63 -46.07 8.20
CA SER A 43 0.15 -47.12 8.89
C SER A 43 0.97 -46.61 10.08
N ALA A 44 1.06 -45.28 10.28
CA ALA A 44 1.63 -44.72 11.49
C ALA A 44 0.67 -44.95 12.66
N SER A 45 1.19 -45.38 13.81
CA SER A 45 0.37 -45.64 15.01
C SER A 45 0.05 -44.38 15.84
N TYR A 46 0.69 -43.25 15.52
CA TYR A 46 0.54 -41.96 16.18
C TYR A 46 1.13 -40.82 15.33
N VAL A 47 0.36 -39.80 14.97
CA VAL A 47 0.82 -38.63 14.18
C VAL A 47 0.43 -37.31 14.86
N GLU A 48 1.33 -36.76 15.66
CA GLU A 48 1.12 -35.47 16.35
C GLU A 48 1.40 -34.26 15.45
N THR A 49 2.37 -34.41 14.53
CA THR A 49 2.71 -33.42 13.51
C THR A 49 2.72 -34.08 12.13
N LEU A 50 2.03 -33.48 11.17
CA LEU A 50 2.13 -33.82 9.75
C LEU A 50 2.75 -32.64 8.99
N GLU A 51 3.93 -32.85 8.43
CA GLU A 51 4.67 -31.84 7.67
C GLU A 51 4.74 -32.23 6.18
N LEU A 52 4.11 -31.41 5.33
CA LEU A 52 4.07 -31.58 3.87
C LEU A 52 4.89 -30.51 3.13
N LYS A 53 5.59 -29.64 3.86
CA LYS A 53 6.39 -28.50 3.35
C LYS A 53 7.12 -28.80 2.04
N GLY A 54 6.95 -28.01 0.99
CA GLY A 54 7.75 -28.07 -0.23
C GLY A 54 7.43 -29.26 -1.15
N ASN A 55 6.14 -29.57 -1.32
CA ASN A 55 5.63 -30.62 -2.21
C ASN A 55 4.29 -30.18 -2.82
N THR A 56 4.10 -30.31 -4.13
CA THR A 56 2.91 -29.79 -4.80
C THR A 56 1.71 -30.76 -4.72
N LEU A 57 0.61 -30.34 -4.10
CA LEU A 57 -0.59 -31.14 -3.84
C LEU A 57 -1.76 -30.75 -4.77
N GLY A 58 -2.33 -31.72 -5.50
CA GLY A 58 -3.51 -31.55 -6.36
C GLY A 58 -4.81 -32.02 -5.73
N VAL A 59 -5.96 -31.74 -6.36
CA VAL A 59 -7.30 -32.01 -5.79
C VAL A 59 -7.47 -33.47 -5.38
N ALA A 60 -7.28 -34.39 -6.32
CA ALA A 60 -7.44 -35.83 -6.10
C ALA A 60 -6.42 -36.39 -5.08
N ALA A 61 -5.18 -35.90 -5.13
CA ALA A 61 -4.15 -36.22 -4.14
C ALA A 61 -4.51 -35.72 -2.72
N GLY A 62 -5.06 -34.51 -2.63
CA GLY A 62 -5.52 -33.90 -1.39
C GLY A 62 -6.67 -34.65 -0.74
N GLU A 63 -7.64 -35.12 -1.54
CA GLU A 63 -8.69 -36.04 -1.08
C GLU A 63 -8.10 -37.34 -0.50
N ARG A 64 -7.16 -37.99 -1.21
CA ARG A 64 -6.56 -39.25 -0.75
C ARG A 64 -5.75 -39.08 0.55
N ILE A 65 -5.05 -37.96 0.72
CA ILE A 65 -4.32 -37.61 1.96
C ILE A 65 -5.29 -37.19 3.07
N ALA A 66 -6.41 -36.54 2.76
CA ALA A 66 -7.46 -36.22 3.72
C ALA A 66 -8.08 -37.50 4.34
N GLU A 67 -8.41 -38.51 3.53
CA GLU A 67 -8.89 -39.82 4.00
C GLU A 67 -7.91 -40.48 4.99
N ALA A 68 -6.60 -40.30 4.78
CA ALA A 68 -5.57 -40.77 5.70
C ALA A 68 -5.56 -39.97 7.02
N ILE A 69 -5.56 -38.63 6.93
CA ILE A 69 -5.58 -37.71 8.10
C ILE A 69 -6.77 -37.99 9.03
N GLN A 70 -7.94 -38.37 8.50
CA GLN A 70 -9.14 -38.65 9.29
C GLN A 70 -8.93 -39.74 10.36
N ARG A 71 -7.91 -40.60 10.23
CA ARG A 71 -7.58 -41.63 11.24
C ARG A 71 -6.77 -41.12 12.44
N HIS A 72 -6.35 -39.84 12.45
CA HIS A 72 -5.43 -39.27 13.44
C HIS A 72 -6.06 -38.15 14.29
N PRO A 73 -7.01 -38.46 15.22
CA PRO A 73 -7.56 -37.48 16.16
C PRO A 73 -6.49 -36.81 17.03
N GLU A 74 -5.32 -37.44 17.20
CA GLU A 74 -4.17 -36.93 17.96
C GLU A 74 -3.39 -35.81 17.27
N LEU A 75 -3.68 -35.51 15.99
CA LEU A 75 -2.97 -34.50 15.21
C LEU A 75 -3.12 -33.12 15.87
N LYS A 76 -1.98 -32.42 16.04
CA LYS A 76 -1.93 -31.08 16.65
C LYS A 76 -1.29 -30.04 15.73
N ARG A 77 -0.47 -30.46 14.76
CA ARG A 77 0.42 -29.55 14.04
C ARG A 77 0.41 -29.90 12.55
N ALA A 78 -0.22 -29.05 11.76
CA ALA A 78 -0.31 -29.17 10.30
C ALA A 78 0.66 -28.16 9.68
N LEU A 79 1.74 -28.66 9.07
CA LEU A 79 2.77 -27.82 8.42
C LEU A 79 2.72 -27.98 6.91
N TRP A 80 1.87 -27.17 6.29
CA TRP A 80 1.37 -27.35 4.93
C TRP A 80 1.84 -26.21 4.02
N SER A 81 3.16 -26.04 3.98
CA SER A 81 3.80 -24.98 3.20
C SER A 81 4.16 -25.35 1.76
N ASP A 82 4.15 -24.39 0.85
CA ASP A 82 4.61 -24.53 -0.53
C ASP A 82 3.99 -25.80 -1.16
N LEU A 83 2.67 -25.95 -0.93
CA LEU A 83 1.82 -27.02 -1.44
C LEU A 83 1.22 -26.72 -2.80
N PHE A 84 1.15 -25.45 -3.20
CA PHE A 84 0.47 -25.04 -4.44
C PHE A 84 1.41 -24.40 -5.46
N THR A 85 2.72 -24.65 -5.35
CA THR A 85 3.74 -24.26 -6.34
C THR A 85 3.37 -24.79 -7.74
N GLY A 86 3.04 -23.91 -8.69
CA GLY A 86 2.65 -24.32 -10.04
C GLY A 86 1.28 -24.99 -10.16
N ARG A 87 0.40 -24.83 -9.17
CA ARG A 87 -1.04 -25.19 -9.26
C ARG A 87 -1.85 -24.04 -9.86
N LEU A 88 -2.99 -24.38 -10.46
CA LEU A 88 -4.02 -23.40 -10.73
C LEU A 88 -4.60 -22.92 -9.40
N LYS A 89 -4.83 -21.61 -9.28
CA LYS A 89 -5.47 -21.06 -8.08
C LYS A 89 -6.79 -21.76 -7.77
N THR A 90 -7.60 -22.12 -8.76
CA THR A 90 -8.87 -22.84 -8.57
C THR A 90 -8.76 -24.22 -7.88
N GLU A 91 -7.59 -24.88 -7.88
CA GLU A 91 -7.38 -26.17 -7.20
C GLU A 91 -7.23 -26.04 -5.67
N ILE A 92 -6.85 -24.87 -5.16
CA ILE A 92 -6.50 -24.63 -3.75
C ILE A 92 -7.67 -24.85 -2.78
N PRO A 93 -8.86 -24.24 -2.95
CA PRO A 93 -9.99 -24.42 -2.05
C PRO A 93 -10.49 -25.86 -1.90
N PRO A 94 -10.70 -26.68 -2.95
CA PRO A 94 -11.13 -28.06 -2.75
C PRO A 94 -10.05 -28.92 -2.06
N VAL A 95 -8.75 -28.71 -2.32
CA VAL A 95 -7.69 -29.38 -1.55
C VAL A 95 -7.78 -29.00 -0.08
N MET A 96 -7.78 -27.69 0.22
CA MET A 96 -7.81 -27.21 1.60
C MET A 96 -9.07 -27.66 2.33
N LYS A 97 -10.23 -27.59 1.67
CA LYS A 97 -11.52 -28.04 2.21
C LYS A 97 -11.50 -29.54 2.51
N SER A 98 -10.94 -30.38 1.65
CA SER A 98 -10.83 -31.82 1.90
C SER A 98 -9.95 -32.11 3.13
N LEU A 99 -8.76 -31.51 3.21
CA LEU A 99 -7.87 -31.66 4.37
C LEU A 99 -8.53 -31.15 5.68
N CYS A 100 -9.21 -30.01 5.60
CA CYS A 100 -9.96 -29.41 6.70
C CYS A 100 -11.13 -30.28 7.17
N ASP A 101 -11.97 -30.75 6.25
CA ASP A 101 -13.14 -31.56 6.56
C ASP A 101 -12.74 -32.94 7.12
N ALA A 102 -11.62 -33.50 6.69
CA ALA A 102 -11.05 -34.70 7.32
C ALA A 102 -10.54 -34.45 8.74
N MET A 103 -9.92 -33.31 9.03
CA MET A 103 -9.56 -32.95 10.42
C MET A 103 -10.81 -32.80 11.30
N ILE A 104 -11.85 -32.11 10.81
CA ILE A 104 -13.12 -31.95 11.54
C ILE A 104 -13.76 -33.33 11.78
N ALA A 105 -13.88 -34.16 10.74
CA ALA A 105 -14.53 -35.47 10.82
C ALA A 105 -13.70 -36.52 11.58
N GLY A 106 -12.39 -36.35 11.68
CA GLY A 106 -11.50 -37.13 12.54
C GLY A 106 -11.54 -36.68 14.02
N GLY A 107 -12.19 -35.56 14.35
CA GLY A 107 -12.25 -35.01 15.70
C GLY A 107 -10.95 -34.37 16.18
N VAL A 108 -10.06 -34.01 15.24
CA VAL A 108 -8.76 -33.36 15.47
C VAL A 108 -8.92 -32.12 16.35
N ARG A 109 -7.94 -31.86 17.23
CA ARG A 109 -7.86 -30.63 18.03
C ARG A 109 -6.52 -29.95 17.77
N LEU A 110 -6.50 -29.18 16.69
CA LEU A 110 -5.27 -28.59 16.16
C LEU A 110 -4.77 -27.47 17.08
N VAL A 111 -3.46 -27.34 17.18
CA VAL A 111 -2.72 -26.36 18.01
C VAL A 111 -1.94 -25.39 17.13
N GLU A 112 -1.43 -25.86 15.99
CA GLU A 112 -0.61 -25.09 15.07
C GLU A 112 -1.04 -25.40 13.63
N LEU A 113 -1.56 -24.38 12.93
CA LEU A 113 -1.85 -24.41 11.51
C LEU A 113 -0.89 -23.47 10.80
N ASP A 114 -0.11 -24.05 9.92
CA ASP A 114 0.80 -23.39 9.00
C ASP A 114 0.41 -23.80 7.59
N LEU A 115 0.18 -22.83 6.72
CA LEU A 115 -0.34 -23.05 5.38
C LEU A 115 0.68 -22.64 4.32
N SER A 116 1.97 -22.52 4.69
CA SER A 116 3.01 -21.70 4.05
C SER A 116 3.19 -21.68 2.51
N ASP A 117 3.95 -20.73 1.98
CA ASP A 117 4.17 -20.27 0.59
C ASP A 117 3.11 -20.64 -0.50
N ASN A 118 1.83 -20.60 -0.15
CA ASN A 118 0.77 -21.20 -0.97
C ASN A 118 0.00 -20.25 -1.89
N ALA A 119 0.25 -18.93 -1.79
CA ALA A 119 -0.17 -17.91 -2.76
C ALA A 119 -1.64 -18.02 -3.27
N PHE A 120 -2.62 -18.21 -2.37
CA PHE A 120 -3.96 -18.58 -2.77
C PHE A 120 -4.57 -17.50 -3.74
N GLY A 121 -4.61 -16.20 -3.42
CA GLY A 121 -5.11 -15.15 -4.37
C GLY A 121 -6.56 -14.61 -4.21
N PRO A 122 -7.60 -15.02 -5.01
CA PRO A 122 -8.95 -14.39 -4.95
C PRO A 122 -10.23 -15.15 -4.46
N ILE A 123 -10.33 -16.49 -4.36
CA ILE A 123 -11.60 -17.22 -3.98
C ILE A 123 -11.34 -18.63 -3.36
N GLY A 124 -11.12 -18.80 -2.05
CA GLY A 124 -10.57 -20.03 -1.42
C GLY A 124 -9.70 -20.00 -0.14
N ALA A 125 -9.65 -18.92 0.65
CA ALA A 125 -9.62 -19.09 2.11
C ALA A 125 -10.99 -19.60 2.64
N ASP A 126 -12.02 -19.60 1.78
CA ASP A 126 -13.20 -20.48 1.79
C ASP A 126 -12.82 -21.94 2.07
N GLY A 127 -11.61 -22.37 1.63
CA GLY A 127 -11.05 -23.69 1.89
C GLY A 127 -10.67 -23.96 3.35
N ILE A 128 -10.55 -22.92 4.19
CA ILE A 128 -10.22 -23.02 5.62
C ILE A 128 -11.24 -22.32 6.54
N GLU A 129 -12.16 -21.48 6.02
CA GLU A 129 -13.24 -20.83 6.78
C GLU A 129 -13.95 -21.83 7.71
N LYS A 130 -14.49 -22.91 7.14
CA LYS A 130 -15.23 -23.94 7.87
C LYS A 130 -14.41 -24.62 8.96
N PHE A 131 -13.09 -24.80 8.75
CA PHE A 131 -12.20 -25.33 9.78
C PHE A 131 -12.01 -24.34 10.92
N LEU A 132 -11.70 -23.09 10.60
CA LEU A 132 -11.51 -22.04 11.61
C LEU A 132 -12.77 -21.85 12.47
N GLN A 133 -13.97 -21.95 11.88
CA GLN A 133 -15.22 -21.86 12.64
C GLN A 133 -15.57 -23.13 13.46
N SER A 134 -14.84 -24.23 13.29
CA SER A 134 -15.17 -25.54 13.88
C SER A 134 -14.54 -25.79 15.26
N PRO A 135 -15.06 -26.77 16.03
CA PRO A 135 -14.41 -27.27 17.24
C PRO A 135 -12.94 -27.73 17.06
N ALA A 136 -12.54 -28.10 15.84
CA ALA A 136 -11.16 -28.52 15.57
C ALA A 136 -10.13 -27.37 15.69
N ALA A 137 -10.59 -26.12 15.55
CA ALA A 137 -9.78 -24.92 15.70
C ALA A 137 -9.82 -24.30 17.11
N TYR A 138 -10.67 -24.75 18.03
CA TYR A 138 -10.78 -24.12 19.37
C TYR A 138 -9.45 -24.15 20.17
N SER A 139 -8.63 -25.18 19.95
CA SER A 139 -7.31 -25.38 20.56
C SER A 139 -6.16 -24.66 19.84
N LEU A 140 -6.45 -24.01 18.70
CA LEU A 140 -5.46 -23.37 17.84
C LEU A 140 -4.79 -22.21 18.58
N GLN A 141 -3.47 -22.27 18.65
CA GLN A 141 -2.61 -21.31 19.33
C GLN A 141 -1.69 -20.57 18.35
N VAL A 142 -1.36 -21.20 17.23
CA VAL A 142 -0.54 -20.62 16.17
C VAL A 142 -1.30 -20.75 14.86
N LEU A 143 -1.61 -19.61 14.22
CA LEU A 143 -2.08 -19.54 12.84
C LEU A 143 -1.09 -18.66 12.07
N LYS A 144 -0.54 -19.21 10.99
CA LYS A 144 0.41 -18.52 10.14
C LYS A 144 -0.11 -18.41 8.74
N LEU A 145 0.12 -17.23 8.19
CA LEU A 145 -0.49 -16.66 7.01
C LEU A 145 0.46 -15.60 6.37
N ASN A 146 1.77 -15.81 6.16
CA ASN A 146 2.74 -14.85 5.54
C ASN A 146 3.05 -15.01 4.01
N ASN A 147 2.43 -14.31 3.02
CA ASN A 147 2.67 -14.33 1.52
C ASN A 147 1.44 -14.88 0.71
N ASN A 148 0.30 -14.14 0.68
CA ASN A 148 -0.96 -14.58 0.03
C ASN A 148 -1.09 -14.03 -1.41
N GLY A 149 -0.87 -12.71 -1.53
CA GLY A 149 -1.70 -11.85 -2.37
C GLY A 149 -3.19 -11.81 -1.94
N LEU A 150 -3.49 -11.28 -0.75
CA LEU A 150 -4.76 -11.46 -0.03
C LEU A 150 -5.88 -10.57 -0.51
N GLY A 151 -5.64 -9.27 -0.55
CA GLY A 151 -6.72 -8.29 -0.71
C GLY A 151 -7.90 -8.57 0.22
N ALA A 152 -9.05 -8.85 -0.38
CA ALA A 152 -10.35 -8.94 0.29
C ALA A 152 -10.45 -10.05 1.35
N GLY A 153 -9.71 -11.14 1.24
CA GLY A 153 -9.89 -12.34 2.07
C GLY A 153 -9.56 -12.20 3.54
N GLY A 154 -8.80 -11.17 3.94
CA GLY A 154 -8.49 -10.90 5.34
C GLY A 154 -9.77 -10.66 6.13
N LYS A 155 -10.83 -10.20 5.45
CA LYS A 155 -12.19 -10.07 5.99
C LYS A 155 -12.82 -11.42 6.30
N VAL A 156 -12.72 -12.42 5.41
CA VAL A 156 -13.31 -13.76 5.65
C VAL A 156 -12.57 -14.48 6.78
N ILE A 157 -11.26 -14.30 6.87
CA ILE A 157 -10.43 -14.93 7.90
C ILE A 157 -10.60 -14.25 9.25
N ALA A 158 -10.65 -12.91 9.29
CA ALA A 158 -11.09 -12.19 10.47
C ALA A 158 -12.50 -12.62 10.93
N LYS A 159 -13.48 -12.67 10.02
CA LYS A 159 -14.85 -13.18 10.27
C LYS A 159 -14.82 -14.59 10.86
N SER A 160 -14.03 -15.49 10.27
CA SER A 160 -13.88 -16.87 10.71
C SER A 160 -13.24 -17.00 12.10
N LEU A 161 -12.23 -16.19 12.40
CA LEU A 161 -11.56 -16.17 13.71
C LEU A 161 -12.46 -15.54 14.80
N LYS A 162 -13.19 -14.48 14.45
CA LYS A 162 -14.22 -13.86 15.31
C LYS A 162 -15.31 -14.89 15.64
N GLN A 163 -15.83 -15.58 14.63
CA GLN A 163 -16.83 -16.64 14.78
C GLN A 163 -16.30 -17.87 15.53
N CYS A 164 -15.03 -18.26 15.34
CA CYS A 164 -14.38 -19.31 16.14
C CYS A 164 -14.44 -18.98 17.64
N CYS A 165 -14.14 -17.73 17.99
CA CYS A 165 -14.19 -17.27 19.36
C CYS A 165 -15.61 -17.34 19.95
N LEU A 166 -16.63 -16.94 19.18
CA LEU A 166 -18.04 -17.03 19.57
C LEU A 166 -18.52 -18.49 19.73
N ASN A 167 -18.22 -19.36 18.76
CA ASN A 167 -18.56 -20.78 18.80
C ASN A 167 -17.88 -21.47 19.99
N ALA A 168 -16.60 -21.18 20.24
CA ALA A 168 -15.87 -21.70 21.39
C ALA A 168 -16.49 -21.22 22.72
N LYS A 169 -16.86 -19.93 22.83
CA LYS A 169 -17.57 -19.37 24.00
C LYS A 169 -18.91 -20.09 24.24
N GLN A 170 -19.67 -20.38 23.17
CA GLN A 170 -20.95 -21.10 23.24
C GLN A 170 -20.79 -22.57 23.69
N ASP A 171 -19.76 -23.27 23.20
CA ASP A 171 -19.45 -24.66 23.58
C ASP A 171 -18.75 -24.79 24.95
N GLY A 172 -18.74 -23.73 25.77
CA GLY A 172 -18.08 -23.72 27.09
C GLY A 172 -16.55 -23.85 27.03
N CYS A 173 -15.97 -23.67 25.85
CA CYS A 173 -14.55 -23.71 25.56
C CYS A 173 -13.94 -22.30 25.56
N CYS A 174 -12.66 -22.19 25.21
CA CYS A 174 -12.05 -20.89 24.89
C CYS A 174 -11.19 -21.06 23.64
N PHE A 175 -11.40 -20.19 22.64
CA PHE A 175 -10.42 -20.03 21.56
C PHE A 175 -9.15 -19.39 22.13
N ARG A 176 -7.97 -19.90 21.78
CA ARG A 176 -6.69 -19.54 22.43
C ARG A 176 -5.58 -19.21 21.43
N LEU A 177 -5.91 -18.52 20.34
CA LEU A 177 -4.90 -18.02 19.41
C LEU A 177 -3.93 -17.08 20.14
N LYS A 178 -2.64 -17.42 20.07
CA LYS A 178 -1.52 -16.68 20.67
C LYS A 178 -0.71 -15.95 19.61
N THR A 179 -0.39 -16.67 18.54
CA THR A 179 0.43 -16.20 17.42
C THR A 179 -0.45 -16.10 16.19
N PHE A 180 -0.65 -14.88 15.69
CA PHE A 180 -1.22 -14.60 14.37
C PHE A 180 -0.19 -13.88 13.52
N ILE A 181 0.26 -14.52 12.45
CA ILE A 181 1.33 -14.02 11.59
C ILE A 181 0.75 -13.92 10.18
N ALA A 182 0.55 -12.70 9.67
CA ALA A 182 -0.01 -12.46 8.35
C ALA A 182 0.58 -11.28 7.55
N GLY A 183 1.87 -11.36 7.21
CA GLY A 183 2.62 -10.42 6.35
C GLY A 183 2.75 -10.80 4.87
N ARG A 184 3.24 -9.90 4.00
CA ARG A 184 3.40 -10.06 2.53
C ARG A 184 2.08 -10.26 1.76
N ASN A 185 1.05 -9.57 2.23
CA ASN A 185 -0.32 -10.00 2.01
C ASN A 185 -1.22 -9.00 1.32
N ARG A 186 -0.90 -7.70 1.33
CA ARG A 186 -1.81 -6.68 0.78
C ARG A 186 -3.21 -6.76 1.44
N LEU A 187 -3.23 -6.87 2.78
CA LEU A 187 -4.43 -6.73 3.62
C LEU A 187 -5.06 -5.33 3.48
N GLU A 188 -4.23 -4.32 3.21
CA GLU A 188 -4.61 -2.91 3.13
C GLU A 188 -5.39 -2.44 4.38
N VAL A 189 -6.07 -1.30 4.32
CA VAL A 189 -6.85 -0.79 5.47
C VAL A 189 -8.03 -1.71 5.82
N ALA A 190 -8.70 -2.27 4.80
CA ALA A 190 -9.94 -3.00 5.00
C ALA A 190 -9.75 -4.40 5.63
N GLY A 191 -8.66 -5.10 5.30
CA GLY A 191 -8.29 -6.35 5.99
C GLY A 191 -7.78 -6.10 7.41
N ALA A 192 -7.00 -5.04 7.62
CA ALA A 192 -6.51 -4.64 8.94
C ALA A 192 -7.65 -4.27 9.91
N MET A 193 -8.67 -3.53 9.44
CA MET A 193 -9.85 -3.20 10.25
C MET A 193 -10.66 -4.45 10.64
N ALA A 194 -10.85 -5.40 9.72
CA ALA A 194 -11.55 -6.64 10.02
C ALA A 194 -10.76 -7.50 11.05
N LEU A 195 -9.45 -7.64 10.88
CA LEU A 195 -8.59 -8.32 11.87
C LEU A 195 -8.63 -7.64 13.24
N ALA A 196 -8.66 -6.31 13.27
CA ALA A 196 -8.81 -5.56 14.52
C ALA A 196 -10.13 -5.87 15.24
N GLU A 197 -11.25 -6.11 14.55
CA GLU A 197 -12.48 -6.61 15.18
C GLU A 197 -12.33 -8.03 15.72
N ALA A 198 -11.68 -8.93 14.97
CA ALA A 198 -11.45 -10.29 15.42
C ALA A 198 -10.55 -10.33 16.67
N PHE A 199 -9.51 -9.48 16.72
CA PHE A 199 -8.60 -9.38 17.86
C PHE A 199 -9.26 -8.77 19.11
N GLN A 200 -10.31 -7.95 18.97
CA GLN A 200 -11.10 -7.44 20.11
C GLN A 200 -11.93 -8.53 20.82
N GLU A 201 -12.38 -9.55 20.08
CA GLU A 201 -13.05 -10.72 20.67
C GLU A 201 -12.08 -11.71 21.34
N MET A 202 -10.78 -11.59 21.03
CA MET A 202 -9.69 -12.38 21.61
C MET A 202 -9.06 -11.67 22.82
N SER A 203 -8.49 -12.46 23.73
CA SER A 203 -7.76 -11.99 24.91
C SER A 203 -6.48 -12.79 25.19
N ALA A 204 -6.02 -13.55 24.21
CA ALA A 204 -4.96 -14.55 24.32
C ALA A 204 -3.74 -14.31 23.40
N LEU A 205 -3.76 -13.27 22.56
CA LEU A 205 -2.68 -12.97 21.63
C LEU A 205 -1.42 -12.55 22.38
N GLU A 206 -0.31 -13.19 22.03
CA GLU A 206 1.07 -12.90 22.45
C GLU A 206 1.92 -12.37 21.28
N GLU A 207 1.56 -12.67 20.04
CA GLU A 207 2.31 -12.30 18.84
C GLU A 207 1.36 -11.93 17.69
N VAL A 208 1.53 -10.72 17.16
CA VAL A 208 0.89 -10.26 15.91
C VAL A 208 1.98 -9.74 14.98
N ALA A 209 2.13 -10.38 13.82
CA ALA A 209 3.11 -9.98 12.80
C ALA A 209 2.44 -9.79 11.43
N LEU A 210 2.26 -8.55 10.96
CA LEU A 210 1.63 -8.23 9.67
C LEU A 210 2.55 -7.45 8.70
N PRO A 211 3.86 -7.77 8.55
CA PRO A 211 4.78 -6.96 7.77
C PRO A 211 4.43 -6.93 6.26
N GLN A 212 4.78 -5.88 5.52
CA GLN A 212 4.59 -5.79 4.06
C GLN A 212 3.13 -6.02 3.62
N ASN A 213 2.23 -5.13 4.05
CA ASN A 213 0.78 -5.26 3.81
C ASN A 213 0.07 -4.05 3.19
N GLY A 214 0.73 -2.91 3.05
CA GLY A 214 0.07 -1.68 2.60
C GLY A 214 -1.00 -1.18 3.58
N ILE A 215 -0.88 -1.50 4.88
CA ILE A 215 -1.81 -1.00 5.90
C ILE A 215 -1.48 0.47 6.15
N HIS A 216 -2.39 1.36 5.77
CA HIS A 216 -2.26 2.79 5.99
C HIS A 216 -2.72 3.19 7.40
N ALA A 217 -2.37 4.41 7.84
CA ALA A 217 -2.56 4.93 9.19
C ALA A 217 -3.88 4.54 9.90
N ARG A 218 -5.02 4.62 9.21
CA ARG A 218 -6.35 4.25 9.73
C ARG A 218 -6.48 2.75 10.08
N GLY A 219 -5.85 1.87 9.31
CA GLY A 219 -5.79 0.44 9.60
C GLY A 219 -4.82 0.13 10.75
N ILE A 220 -3.71 0.87 10.84
CA ILE A 220 -2.78 0.80 11.97
C ILE A 220 -3.45 1.28 13.27
N GLU A 221 -4.27 2.34 13.22
CA GLU A 221 -5.06 2.80 14.36
C GLU A 221 -6.10 1.75 14.80
N ALA A 222 -6.81 1.11 13.87
CA ALA A 222 -7.72 0.03 14.20
C ALA A 222 -7.00 -1.14 14.92
N LEU A 223 -5.86 -1.59 14.38
CA LEU A 223 -5.03 -2.64 14.98
C LEU A 223 -4.52 -2.22 16.36
N ALA A 224 -3.93 -1.03 16.50
CA ALA A 224 -3.51 -0.47 17.78
C ALA A 224 -4.64 -0.47 18.81
N ASN A 225 -5.83 -0.02 18.40
CA ASN A 225 -7.02 0.00 19.25
C ASN A 225 -7.46 -1.41 19.67
N SER A 226 -7.26 -2.44 18.86
CA SER A 226 -7.53 -3.84 19.22
C SER A 226 -6.52 -4.45 20.21
N PHE A 227 -5.26 -3.99 20.20
CA PHE A 227 -4.20 -4.56 21.04
C PHE A 227 -4.47 -4.41 22.54
N ARG A 228 -5.23 -3.39 22.97
CA ARG A 228 -5.63 -3.20 24.38
C ARG A 228 -6.43 -4.38 24.97
N TYR A 229 -7.07 -5.20 24.13
CA TYR A 229 -7.84 -6.38 24.54
C TYR A 229 -6.94 -7.61 24.77
N ASN A 230 -5.70 -7.57 24.28
CA ASN A 230 -4.69 -8.62 24.41
C ASN A 230 -3.47 -8.07 25.18
N PRO A 231 -3.61 -7.80 26.49
CA PRO A 231 -2.55 -7.18 27.29
C PRO A 231 -1.28 -8.04 27.44
N HIS A 232 -1.33 -9.30 27.02
CA HIS A 232 -0.21 -10.24 26.98
C HIS A 232 0.57 -10.24 25.65
N LEU A 233 0.32 -9.27 24.76
CA LEU A 233 1.14 -9.08 23.56
C LEU A 233 2.62 -8.85 23.94
N ARG A 234 3.47 -9.68 23.33
CA ARG A 234 4.94 -9.74 23.49
C ARG A 234 5.65 -9.34 22.21
N ILE A 235 5.10 -9.70 21.05
CA ILE A 235 5.67 -9.35 19.73
C ILE A 235 4.61 -8.59 18.93
N ILE A 236 4.96 -7.38 18.51
CA ILE A 236 4.20 -6.61 17.52
C ILE A 236 5.16 -6.30 16.38
N ASN A 237 4.91 -6.92 15.22
CA ASN A 237 5.63 -6.62 13.99
C ASN A 237 4.62 -6.10 12.96
N LEU A 238 4.85 -4.87 12.49
CA LEU A 238 4.02 -4.23 11.46
C LEU A 238 4.89 -3.52 10.41
N SER A 239 6.15 -3.94 10.22
CA SER A 239 7.10 -3.31 9.30
C SER A 239 6.62 -3.28 7.84
N ASP A 240 7.14 -2.37 7.02
CA ASP A 240 6.74 -2.19 5.61
C ASP A 240 5.20 -1.97 5.48
N ASN A 241 4.70 -0.99 6.26
CA ASN A 241 3.31 -0.52 6.26
C ASN A 241 3.26 0.99 6.58
N THR A 242 2.41 1.74 5.88
CA THR A 242 2.32 3.20 5.93
C THR A 242 1.66 3.72 7.23
N PHE A 243 2.40 3.73 8.35
CA PHE A 243 1.90 4.27 9.64
C PHE A 243 1.59 5.76 9.55
N THR A 244 2.49 6.53 8.92
CA THR A 244 2.65 7.99 9.13
C THR A 244 2.86 8.35 10.61
N ALA A 245 2.93 9.64 10.93
CA ALA A 245 2.91 10.07 12.34
C ALA A 245 1.63 9.63 13.08
N LEU A 246 0.48 9.51 12.38
CA LEU A 246 -0.82 9.20 12.99
C LEU A 246 -0.89 7.76 13.52
N GLY A 247 -0.50 6.76 12.73
CA GLY A 247 -0.47 5.36 13.16
C GLY A 247 0.51 5.13 14.31
N ALA A 248 1.67 5.79 14.27
CA ALA A 248 2.64 5.78 15.36
C ALA A 248 2.05 6.35 16.68
N HIS A 249 1.28 7.44 16.60
CA HIS A 249 0.56 7.98 17.77
C HIS A 249 -0.55 7.06 18.28
N ALA A 250 -1.26 6.33 17.39
CA ALA A 250 -2.25 5.35 17.81
C ALA A 250 -1.62 4.20 18.60
N ILE A 251 -0.47 3.68 18.15
CA ILE A 251 0.33 2.69 18.89
C ILE A 251 0.84 3.27 20.21
N ALA A 252 1.37 4.51 20.22
CA ALA A 252 1.84 5.19 21.43
C ALA A 252 0.76 5.38 22.51
N LYS A 253 -0.52 5.57 22.10
CA LYS A 253 -1.66 5.63 23.03
C LYS A 253 -1.92 4.31 23.76
N VAL A 254 -1.61 3.16 23.14
CA VAL A 254 -1.92 1.82 23.70
C VAL A 254 -0.72 1.12 24.34
N LEU A 255 0.51 1.42 23.92
CA LEU A 255 1.74 0.84 24.49
C LEU A 255 1.75 0.80 26.03
N PRO A 256 1.35 1.86 26.78
CA PRO A 256 1.32 1.85 28.25
C PRO A 256 0.35 0.86 28.92
N SER A 257 -0.35 0.02 28.15
CA SER A 257 -1.15 -1.12 28.62
C SER A 257 -0.53 -2.50 28.31
N LEU A 258 0.45 -2.55 27.41
CA LEU A 258 1.06 -3.77 26.85
C LEU A 258 2.34 -4.13 27.62
N ASN A 259 2.19 -4.37 28.93
CA ASN A 259 3.32 -4.48 29.86
C ASN A 259 4.27 -5.67 29.59
N TYR A 260 3.87 -6.61 28.72
CA TYR A 260 4.64 -7.81 28.37
C TYR A 260 5.44 -7.68 27.06
N VAL A 261 5.40 -6.52 26.40
CA VAL A 261 6.07 -6.34 25.10
C VAL A 261 7.58 -6.58 25.17
N GLU A 262 8.06 -7.47 24.31
CA GLU A 262 9.47 -7.84 24.11
C GLU A 262 10.04 -7.27 22.81
N THR A 263 9.23 -7.25 21.74
CA THR A 263 9.63 -6.81 20.40
C THR A 263 8.62 -5.84 19.79
N LEU A 264 9.12 -4.70 19.32
CA LEU A 264 8.41 -3.73 18.48
C LEU A 264 9.15 -3.56 17.14
N ASP A 265 8.66 -4.19 16.08
CA ASP A 265 9.20 -4.01 14.73
C ASP A 265 8.27 -3.11 13.90
N PHE A 266 8.73 -1.88 13.66
CA PHE A 266 8.09 -0.87 12.82
C PHE A 266 9.07 -0.39 11.72
N GLY A 267 9.98 -1.25 11.24
CA GLY A 267 10.90 -0.91 10.15
C GLY A 267 10.19 -0.45 8.86
N ASP A 268 10.75 0.53 8.16
CA ASP A 268 10.21 1.11 6.91
C ASP A 268 8.74 1.61 6.99
N CYS A 269 8.25 2.01 8.18
CA CYS A 269 6.84 2.40 8.40
C CYS A 269 6.48 3.88 8.15
N LEU A 270 7.43 4.75 7.79
CA LEU A 270 7.23 6.20 7.66
C LEU A 270 6.65 6.88 8.93
N CYS A 271 7.00 6.41 10.14
CA CYS A 271 6.51 6.98 11.40
C CYS A 271 6.91 8.45 11.63
N ARG A 272 7.98 8.93 10.99
CA ARG A 272 8.54 10.29 11.08
C ARG A 272 8.96 10.72 12.50
N ASN A 273 9.55 11.92 12.58
CA ASN A 273 10.10 12.49 13.80
C ASN A 273 9.07 12.56 14.94
N LYS A 274 7.90 13.20 14.72
CA LYS A 274 6.83 13.31 15.73
C LYS A 274 6.26 11.95 16.15
N GLY A 275 6.01 11.03 15.22
CA GLY A 275 5.46 9.71 15.53
C GLY A 275 6.38 8.87 16.41
N VAL A 276 7.69 8.87 16.10
CA VAL A 276 8.68 8.18 16.92
C VAL A 276 8.91 8.86 18.28
N ASP A 277 8.90 10.20 18.35
CA ASP A 277 8.94 10.92 19.63
C ASP A 277 7.77 10.53 20.56
N ALA A 278 6.57 10.33 20.02
CA ALA A 278 5.43 9.83 20.79
C ALA A 278 5.59 8.36 21.20
N LEU A 279 6.04 7.49 20.30
CA LEU A 279 6.33 6.08 20.62
C LEU A 279 7.34 5.97 21.78
N ILE A 280 8.52 6.58 21.64
CA ILE A 280 9.53 6.55 22.72
C ILE A 280 9.08 7.35 23.96
N GLY A 281 8.22 8.35 23.80
CA GLY A 281 7.58 9.07 24.89
C GLY A 281 6.72 8.15 25.76
N SER A 282 5.91 7.29 25.13
CA SER A 282 5.02 6.33 25.80
C SER A 282 5.73 5.17 26.50
N LEU A 283 6.91 4.77 26.00
CA LEU A 283 7.72 3.70 26.59
C LEU A 283 8.27 4.11 27.96
N ASP A 284 8.29 3.15 28.90
CA ASP A 284 8.71 3.33 30.30
C ASP A 284 9.29 2.01 30.84
N PRO A 285 10.48 1.98 31.47
CA PRO A 285 11.12 0.72 31.90
C PRO A 285 10.39 -0.02 33.03
N VAL A 286 9.53 0.65 33.80
CA VAL A 286 8.75 0.02 34.89
C VAL A 286 7.48 -0.62 34.33
N LYS A 287 6.88 -0.02 33.30
CA LYS A 287 5.72 -0.58 32.58
C LYS A 287 6.09 -1.65 31.56
N HIS A 288 7.23 -1.50 30.87
CA HIS A 288 7.67 -2.38 29.78
C HIS A 288 9.02 -3.04 30.13
N PRO A 289 9.13 -3.76 31.27
CA PRO A 289 10.41 -4.33 31.75
C PRO A 289 10.93 -5.47 30.85
N SER A 290 10.07 -5.99 29.98
CA SER A 290 10.37 -7.11 29.08
C SER A 290 10.95 -6.69 27.72
N LEU A 291 10.98 -5.40 27.40
CA LEU A 291 11.35 -4.90 26.06
C LEU A 291 12.84 -5.18 25.78
N LYS A 292 13.09 -5.90 24.68
CA LYS A 292 14.42 -6.36 24.21
C LYS A 292 14.81 -5.80 22.85
N THR A 293 13.87 -5.78 21.91
CA THR A 293 14.14 -5.38 20.52
C THR A 293 13.19 -4.29 20.08
N ILE A 294 13.73 -3.27 19.42
CA ILE A 294 12.95 -2.28 18.71
C ILE A 294 13.60 -1.96 17.35
N ASP A 295 12.80 -2.03 16.29
CA ASP A 295 13.19 -1.61 14.94
C ASP A 295 12.43 -0.35 14.53
N LEU A 296 13.20 0.70 14.25
CA LEU A 296 12.77 2.01 13.75
C LEU A 296 13.63 2.41 12.53
N SER A 297 14.19 1.44 11.83
CA SER A 297 14.88 1.66 10.55
C SER A 297 13.90 2.20 9.50
N GLY A 298 14.39 2.96 8.51
CA GLY A 298 13.56 3.43 7.38
C GLY A 298 12.53 4.52 7.69
N ASN A 299 12.33 4.90 8.95
CA ASN A 299 11.25 5.79 9.42
C ASN A 299 11.48 7.29 9.20
N GLU A 300 12.42 7.65 8.32
CA GLU A 300 12.78 9.03 7.96
C GLU A 300 13.36 9.88 9.10
N LEU A 301 13.84 9.26 10.17
CA LEU A 301 14.21 9.95 11.42
C LEU A 301 15.43 10.85 11.27
N ASN A 302 15.35 12.08 11.79
CA ASN A 302 16.46 13.00 11.85
C ASN A 302 17.44 12.65 12.99
N ALA A 303 18.66 13.19 12.93
CA ALA A 303 19.71 12.91 13.92
C ALA A 303 19.40 13.39 15.36
N ASN A 304 18.45 14.31 15.54
CA ASN A 304 18.00 14.75 16.86
C ASN A 304 17.01 13.74 17.44
N THR A 305 16.05 13.25 16.65
CA THR A 305 15.12 12.18 17.03
C THR A 305 15.88 10.89 17.33
N VAL A 306 16.87 10.50 16.52
CA VAL A 306 17.68 9.31 16.82
C VAL A 306 18.52 9.47 18.10
N GLU A 307 19.02 10.67 18.41
CA GLU A 307 19.61 10.92 19.74
C GLU A 307 18.57 10.78 20.86
N LYS A 308 17.35 11.34 20.71
CA LYS A 308 16.25 11.17 21.70
C LYS A 308 15.94 9.69 21.93
N VAL A 309 15.80 8.90 20.86
CA VAL A 309 15.57 7.44 20.89
C VAL A 309 16.65 6.76 21.72
N LEU A 310 17.93 6.93 21.36
CA LEU A 310 19.04 6.28 22.06
C LEU A 310 19.18 6.74 23.52
N GLN A 311 18.98 8.02 23.80
CA GLN A 311 19.02 8.57 25.16
C GLN A 311 17.84 8.11 26.03
N LYS A 312 16.66 7.82 25.45
CA LYS A 312 15.50 7.24 26.14
C LYS A 312 15.61 5.73 26.31
N LEU A 313 16.22 5.02 25.36
CA LEU A 313 16.28 3.56 25.35
C LEU A 313 17.47 2.96 26.11
N LYS A 314 18.58 3.69 26.29
CA LYS A 314 19.77 3.22 27.06
C LYS A 314 19.52 2.79 28.51
N ILE A 315 18.34 3.06 29.07
CA ILE A 315 17.93 2.69 30.43
C ILE A 315 17.07 1.43 30.49
N PHE A 316 16.77 0.83 29.33
CA PHE A 316 16.11 -0.48 29.20
C PHE A 316 17.18 -1.58 29.04
N HIS A 317 16.79 -2.84 29.27
CA HIS A 317 17.67 -4.01 29.08
C HIS A 317 17.49 -4.61 27.68
N LEU A 318 17.87 -3.84 26.67
CA LEU A 318 17.67 -4.16 25.25
C LEU A 318 18.77 -5.07 24.71
N ASP A 319 18.36 -6.07 23.93
CA ASP A 319 19.22 -6.93 23.10
C ASP A 319 19.56 -6.23 21.76
N SER A 320 18.62 -5.49 21.16
CA SER A 320 18.86 -4.73 19.93
C SER A 320 17.99 -3.47 19.71
N ILE A 321 18.56 -2.48 19.03
CA ILE A 321 17.93 -1.26 18.54
C ILE A 321 18.37 -1.07 17.08
N HIS A 322 17.44 -1.16 16.13
CA HIS A 322 17.72 -1.00 14.70
C HIS A 322 17.21 0.36 14.21
N LEU A 323 18.11 1.13 13.59
CA LEU A 323 17.93 2.55 13.26
C LEU A 323 18.54 2.94 11.91
N GLY A 324 18.91 1.97 11.07
CA GLY A 324 19.42 2.21 9.71
C GLY A 324 18.40 2.85 8.76
N THR A 325 18.84 3.24 7.56
CA THR A 325 17.96 3.75 6.49
C THR A 325 17.18 5.04 6.85
N ASN A 326 17.68 5.81 7.82
CA ASN A 326 17.06 7.05 8.32
C ASN A 326 17.71 8.31 7.70
N ASN A 327 17.46 9.50 8.25
CA ASN A 327 17.92 10.79 7.71
C ASN A 327 18.93 11.47 8.67
N LEU A 328 20.09 10.82 8.89
CA LEU A 328 21.09 11.24 9.90
C LEU A 328 22.16 12.20 9.35
N GLY A 329 22.43 12.13 8.04
CA GLY A 329 23.26 13.07 7.30
C GLY A 329 24.64 13.30 7.90
N SER A 330 25.06 14.56 7.98
CA SER A 330 26.37 14.97 8.53
C SER A 330 26.58 14.60 10.00
N ARG A 331 25.53 14.24 10.75
CA ARG A 331 25.62 13.76 12.14
C ARG A 331 25.74 12.24 12.26
N PHE A 332 25.74 11.49 11.15
CA PHE A 332 25.93 10.04 11.17
C PHE A 332 27.21 9.61 11.91
N ASP A 333 28.35 10.22 11.59
CA ASP A 333 29.64 9.86 12.22
C ASP A 333 29.76 10.34 13.67
N ASP A 334 29.09 11.42 14.07
CA ASP A 334 28.96 11.85 15.47
C ASP A 334 28.21 10.79 16.28
N LEU A 335 27.00 10.42 15.85
CA LEU A 335 26.18 9.38 16.48
C LEU A 335 26.93 8.04 16.52
N LYS A 336 27.53 7.62 15.40
CA LYS A 336 28.27 6.37 15.31
C LYS A 336 29.51 6.36 16.21
N THR A 337 30.30 7.43 16.27
CA THR A 337 31.47 7.53 17.17
C THR A 337 31.05 7.54 18.64
N ARG A 338 29.92 8.18 18.96
CA ARG A 338 29.35 8.26 20.31
C ARG A 338 28.83 6.92 20.81
N TRP A 339 28.23 6.11 19.93
CA TRP A 339 27.57 4.85 20.26
C TRP A 339 28.35 3.59 19.81
N GLN A 340 29.56 3.71 19.24
CA GLN A 340 30.37 2.59 18.72
C GLN A 340 30.65 1.44 19.71
N ASN A 341 30.56 1.69 21.02
CA ASN A 341 30.78 0.68 22.07
C ASN A 341 29.48 -0.03 22.50
N SER A 342 28.33 0.39 21.99
CA SER A 342 27.01 -0.18 22.29
C SER A 342 26.66 -1.25 21.27
N ALA A 343 27.07 -2.50 21.52
CA ALA A 343 26.86 -3.63 20.61
C ALA A 343 25.39 -3.95 20.27
N PHE A 344 24.44 -3.39 21.02
CA PHE A 344 22.99 -3.48 20.78
C PHE A 344 22.45 -2.38 19.84
N VAL A 345 23.27 -1.45 19.35
CA VAL A 345 22.82 -0.33 18.49
C VAL A 345 23.29 -0.51 17.04
N ASP A 346 22.34 -0.64 16.11
CA ASP A 346 22.61 -0.70 14.68
C ASP A 346 22.08 0.56 13.96
N LEU A 347 22.99 1.48 13.63
CA LEU A 347 22.71 2.68 12.82
C LEU A 347 22.75 2.40 11.30
N GLY A 348 22.99 1.16 10.87
CA GLY A 348 23.22 0.82 9.46
C GLY A 348 24.52 1.43 8.92
N LYS A 349 24.49 1.95 7.69
CA LYS A 349 25.66 2.54 7.01
C LYS A 349 25.40 3.99 6.64
N GLU A 350 26.48 4.75 6.48
CA GLU A 350 26.45 6.16 6.09
C GLU A 350 25.68 6.37 4.77
N SER A 351 25.95 5.55 3.75
CA SER A 351 25.26 5.52 2.45
C SER A 351 23.75 5.34 2.52
N ASP A 352 23.30 4.71 3.60
CA ASP A 352 21.91 4.36 3.84
C ASP A 352 21.21 5.50 4.61
N ASN A 353 21.98 6.45 5.17
CA ASN A 353 21.52 7.51 6.08
C ASN A 353 21.81 8.96 5.62
N GLU A 354 22.27 9.18 4.38
CA GLU A 354 22.77 10.49 3.88
C GLU A 354 21.75 11.64 3.84
N GLY A 355 20.48 11.41 4.16
CA GLY A 355 19.47 12.46 4.25
C GLY A 355 19.75 13.43 5.40
N THR A 356 19.46 14.72 5.23
CA THR A 356 19.25 15.65 6.36
C THR A 356 17.81 16.12 6.28
N LEU A 357 17.14 16.13 7.44
CA LEU A 357 15.93 16.90 7.68
C LEU A 357 16.34 18.03 8.63
N ASP A 358 16.54 19.21 8.06
CA ASP A 358 17.00 20.40 8.77
C ASP A 358 15.78 21.22 9.23
N GLY A 359 14.96 20.60 10.08
CA GLY A 359 13.73 21.14 10.63
C GLY A 359 13.06 20.16 11.62
N ASP A 360 12.27 20.68 12.55
CA ASP A 360 11.34 19.88 13.34
C ASP A 360 9.99 19.85 12.60
N ASP A 361 9.77 18.81 11.77
CA ASP A 361 8.60 18.70 10.88
C ASP A 361 7.28 18.80 11.68
N GLU A 362 6.55 19.91 11.52
CA GLU A 362 5.36 20.24 12.31
C GLU A 362 4.07 19.54 11.81
N ASP A 363 4.11 18.23 11.49
CA ASP A 363 2.92 17.41 11.21
C ASP A 363 1.91 17.53 12.37
N GLU A 364 0.77 18.21 12.20
CA GLU A 364 -0.27 18.32 13.24
C GLU A 364 -1.12 17.03 13.33
N LEU A 365 -1.60 16.73 14.54
CA LEU A 365 -2.31 15.48 14.83
C LEU A 365 -3.82 15.67 14.69
N ASN A 366 -4.36 15.30 13.53
CA ASN A 366 -5.81 15.16 13.37
C ASN A 366 -6.35 14.15 14.38
N SER A 367 -7.33 14.57 15.17
CA SER A 367 -8.08 13.70 16.07
C SER A 367 -9.54 14.12 16.12
N ASP A 368 -10.42 13.29 15.53
CA ASP A 368 -11.71 13.07 16.17
C ASP A 368 -12.23 11.66 15.89
N ALA A 369 -12.88 11.05 16.89
CA ALA A 369 -13.31 9.65 16.85
C ALA A 369 -14.54 9.43 17.75
N GLY A 370 -15.73 9.62 17.19
CA GLY A 370 -17.01 9.31 17.83
C GLY A 370 -17.96 8.60 16.85
N GLY A 371 -18.46 7.41 17.23
CA GLY A 371 -19.47 6.69 16.45
C GLY A 371 -20.86 7.35 16.48
N SER A 372 -21.89 6.80 15.85
CA SER A 372 -22.07 5.56 15.08
C SER A 372 -23.29 5.75 14.16
N GLY A 373 -23.57 4.95 13.13
CA GLY A 373 -22.97 3.73 12.60
C GLY A 373 -23.97 3.11 11.60
N TYR A 374 -23.55 2.15 10.77
CA TYR A 374 -24.44 1.50 9.79
C TYR A 374 -24.20 -0.01 9.73
N GLU A 375 -25.27 -0.75 9.41
CA GLU A 375 -25.34 -2.21 9.46
C GLU A 375 -24.83 -2.87 8.17
N SER A 376 -24.61 -4.19 8.23
CA SER A 376 -24.01 -5.00 7.17
C SER A 376 -24.96 -5.29 5.99
N HIS A 377 -24.40 -5.57 4.81
CA HIS A 377 -24.47 -6.86 4.09
C HIS A 377 -23.54 -6.76 2.86
N ASP A 378 -22.48 -7.57 2.80
CA ASP A 378 -22.33 -8.76 1.92
C ASP A 378 -22.13 -8.40 0.43
N GLU A 379 -21.29 -9.02 -0.38
CA GLU A 379 -20.25 -10.08 -0.27
C GLU A 379 -19.27 -9.82 -1.46
N LYS A 380 -18.07 -10.40 -1.64
CA LYS A 380 -17.57 -11.76 -1.40
C LYS A 380 -16.03 -11.76 -1.54
N THR A 381 -15.36 -12.72 -0.89
CA THR A 381 -14.14 -13.46 -1.34
C THR A 381 -13.10 -12.81 -2.28
N GLU A 382 -11.77 -12.88 -2.07
CA GLU A 382 -10.91 -13.40 -0.98
C GLU A 382 -9.40 -13.10 -1.25
N ARG A 383 -8.29 -13.79 -0.82
CA ARG A 383 -7.95 -15.20 -0.42
C ARG A 383 -6.53 -15.46 0.16
N GLU A 384 -6.21 -16.65 0.71
CA GLU A 384 -5.02 -16.86 1.58
C GLU A 384 -3.60 -17.40 1.11
N THR A 385 -2.78 -18.09 1.96
CA THR A 385 -1.33 -17.76 2.26
C THR A 385 -0.30 -18.86 2.58
N ASP A 386 1.02 -18.54 2.72
CA ASP A 386 1.78 -18.39 4.04
C ASP A 386 3.37 -18.39 3.90
N GLY A 387 4.25 -18.52 4.94
CA GLY A 387 5.77 -18.62 4.91
C GLY A 387 6.58 -19.52 5.94
N ASN A 388 6.54 -19.27 7.28
CA ASN A 388 7.08 -20.08 8.47
C ASN A 388 8.61 -20.10 8.91
N HIS A 389 9.17 -20.63 10.07
CA HIS A 389 8.80 -21.26 11.40
C HIS A 389 9.96 -21.14 12.48
N ARG A 390 10.11 -21.67 13.74
CA ARG A 390 9.48 -22.52 14.85
C ARG A 390 10.35 -22.30 16.16
N ASP A 391 10.33 -22.88 17.39
CA ASP A 391 9.59 -23.76 18.38
C ASP A 391 10.28 -23.49 19.79
N HIS A 392 10.00 -23.95 21.04
CA HIS A 392 8.98 -24.77 21.76
C HIS A 392 9.10 -24.57 23.32
N ALA A 393 8.13 -25.08 24.13
CA ALA A 393 8.27 -25.51 25.57
C ALA A 393 8.49 -24.45 26.71
N ARG A 394 8.38 -24.73 28.05
CA ARG A 394 7.63 -25.67 28.94
C ARG A 394 7.84 -25.34 30.46
N VAL A 395 6.93 -25.80 31.37
CA VAL A 395 7.15 -26.13 32.85
C VAL A 395 7.38 -24.98 33.88
N SER A 396 6.94 -24.97 35.17
CA SER A 396 5.79 -25.61 35.90
C SER A 396 5.60 -25.11 37.38
N ALA A 397 4.36 -25.18 37.90
CA ALA A 397 3.90 -25.41 39.31
C ALA A 397 4.13 -24.39 40.49
N SER A 398 3.04 -23.83 41.06
CA SER A 398 2.38 -24.31 42.32
C SER A 398 1.37 -23.31 42.97
N LYS A 399 0.24 -23.84 43.54
CA LYS A 399 -0.65 -23.29 44.60
C LYS A 399 -1.39 -21.94 44.37
N GLU A 400 -2.44 -21.54 45.09
CA GLU A 400 -3.66 -22.15 45.70
C GLU A 400 -4.54 -20.99 46.26
N TYR A 401 -5.77 -21.26 46.75
CA TYR A 401 -6.83 -20.30 47.19
C TYR A 401 -7.58 -19.59 46.03
N ASP A 402 -8.89 -19.67 45.79
CA ASP A 402 -10.12 -20.17 46.49
C ASP A 402 -11.07 -19.06 47.04
N THR A 403 -12.39 -19.35 46.99
CA THR A 403 -13.58 -18.51 47.26
C THR A 403 -13.82 -17.33 46.28
N ALA A 404 -14.97 -17.07 45.61
CA ALA A 404 -16.32 -17.67 45.41
C ALA A 404 -17.51 -16.79 45.88
N VAL A 405 -18.70 -17.04 45.29
CA VAL A 405 -20.03 -16.45 45.61
C VAL A 405 -20.21 -15.01 45.06
N GLU A 406 -21.33 -14.56 44.48
CA GLU A 406 -22.73 -15.04 44.49
C GLU A 406 -23.43 -15.07 43.10
N ARG A 407 -24.63 -15.66 43.02
CA ARG A 407 -25.53 -15.68 41.83
C ARG A 407 -26.85 -14.94 42.10
N VAL A 408 -27.40 -14.30 41.06
CA VAL A 408 -28.83 -14.00 40.84
C VAL A 408 -28.99 -13.94 39.30
N ASP A 409 -29.48 -14.95 38.56
CA ASP A 409 -30.84 -15.55 38.47
C ASP A 409 -31.94 -14.49 38.28
N THR A 410 -32.87 -14.52 37.30
CA THR A 410 -33.32 -15.58 36.37
C THR A 410 -34.34 -14.99 35.34
N LYS A 411 -34.56 -15.69 34.20
CA LYS A 411 -35.90 -15.86 33.53
C LYS A 411 -36.55 -14.61 32.88
N ASP A 412 -37.63 -14.63 32.07
CA ASP A 412 -38.47 -15.61 31.30
C ASP A 412 -39.21 -14.74 30.21
N LEU A 413 -39.78 -15.15 29.05
CA LEU A 413 -39.84 -16.35 28.19
C LEU A 413 -40.53 -15.94 26.84
N ASN A 414 -40.27 -16.66 25.73
CA ASN A 414 -41.23 -17.00 24.63
C ASN A 414 -41.79 -15.86 23.71
N ASP A 415 -42.39 -16.07 22.51
CA ASP A 415 -42.60 -17.25 21.63
C ASP A 415 -42.99 -16.80 20.18
N ASN A 416 -42.87 -17.71 19.18
CA ASN A 416 -43.73 -17.92 17.98
C ASN A 416 -44.01 -16.79 16.94
N GLU A 417 -44.43 -17.06 15.69
CA GLU A 417 -44.28 -18.20 14.75
C GLU A 417 -44.70 -17.79 13.32
N GLY A 418 -44.10 -18.44 12.30
CA GLY A 418 -44.70 -18.69 10.97
C GLY A 418 -44.84 -17.52 9.96
N THR A 419 -45.29 -17.72 8.71
CA THR A 419 -45.33 -18.94 7.84
C THR A 419 -45.87 -18.56 6.44
N LEU A 420 -45.44 -19.31 5.41
CA LEU A 420 -46.09 -19.54 4.10
C LEU A 420 -46.06 -18.43 3.01
N ASP A 421 -45.78 -18.92 1.79
CA ASP A 421 -46.29 -18.58 0.44
C ASP A 421 -46.23 -17.11 -0.09
N GLY A 422 -46.08 -16.85 -1.39
CA GLY A 422 -45.94 -17.75 -2.55
C GLY A 422 -46.14 -16.99 -3.89
N ASP A 423 -46.13 -17.77 -4.98
CA ASP A 423 -46.52 -17.43 -6.37
C ASP A 423 -45.64 -16.47 -7.22
N ASP A 424 -45.51 -16.85 -8.51
CA ASP A 424 -44.81 -16.13 -9.59
C ASP A 424 -45.74 -15.14 -10.33
N GLU A 425 -45.18 -14.18 -11.07
CA GLU A 425 -45.71 -13.81 -12.40
C GLU A 425 -44.65 -13.14 -13.29
N ASP A 426 -44.62 -13.51 -14.59
CA ASP A 426 -43.77 -12.92 -15.63
C ASP A 426 -44.32 -11.58 -16.14
N GLU A 427 -43.46 -10.63 -16.51
CA GLU A 427 -43.68 -9.88 -17.76
C GLU A 427 -42.38 -9.36 -18.40
N LEU A 428 -42.46 -8.90 -19.65
CA LEU A 428 -41.39 -9.03 -20.64
C LEU A 428 -40.79 -7.70 -21.17
N ASN A 429 -39.54 -7.84 -21.63
CA ASN A 429 -38.89 -7.19 -22.79
C ASN A 429 -38.35 -5.75 -22.74
N SER A 430 -37.12 -5.65 -23.26
CA SER A 430 -36.50 -4.53 -24.02
C SER A 430 -36.31 -3.16 -23.30
N ASP A 431 -35.19 -2.46 -23.48
CA ASP A 431 -34.38 -2.39 -24.69
C ASP A 431 -32.84 -2.32 -24.44
N ALA A 432 -32.05 -2.36 -25.51
CA ALA A 432 -30.61 -2.66 -25.45
C ALA A 432 -29.65 -1.46 -25.62
N GLY A 433 -28.39 -1.66 -25.17
CA GLY A 433 -27.22 -0.84 -25.51
C GLY A 433 -26.49 -0.25 -24.28
N GLY A 434 -25.16 -0.31 -24.18
CA GLY A 434 -24.17 -0.95 -25.04
C GLY A 434 -22.74 -0.62 -24.59
N SER A 435 -21.85 -1.60 -24.55
CA SER A 435 -20.43 -1.42 -24.17
C SER A 435 -19.58 -0.92 -25.33
N GLY A 436 -18.40 -0.36 -25.04
CA GLY A 436 -17.48 0.10 -26.08
C GLY A 436 -16.13 0.63 -25.59
N TYR A 437 -15.16 -0.28 -25.39
CA TYR A 437 -13.74 0.01 -25.61
C TYR A 437 -13.28 -0.91 -26.74
N GLU A 438 -12.91 -0.33 -27.87
CA GLU A 438 -12.62 -1.07 -29.10
C GLU A 438 -11.15 -1.49 -29.20
N SER A 439 -10.92 -2.78 -29.47
CA SER A 439 -9.72 -3.24 -30.17
C SER A 439 -10.03 -3.35 -31.66
N HIS A 440 -9.29 -2.66 -32.53
CA HIS A 440 -9.43 -2.82 -33.98
C HIS A 440 -8.87 -4.18 -34.44
N ASP A 441 -9.64 -4.91 -35.26
CA ASP A 441 -9.31 -5.07 -36.70
C ASP A 441 -10.50 -5.72 -37.47
N GLU A 442 -10.31 -6.03 -38.75
CA GLU A 442 -11.38 -6.07 -39.75
C GLU A 442 -12.11 -7.43 -39.96
N LYS A 443 -13.43 -7.34 -40.21
CA LYS A 443 -14.25 -7.95 -41.29
C LYS A 443 -13.75 -9.25 -41.98
N THR A 444 -14.59 -10.23 -42.33
CA THR A 444 -16.07 -10.27 -42.47
C THR A 444 -16.57 -11.72 -42.59
N GLU A 445 -17.81 -11.98 -42.16
CA GLU A 445 -18.79 -12.96 -42.73
C GLU A 445 -18.45 -14.48 -42.74
N ARG A 446 -19.39 -15.43 -42.53
CA ARG A 446 -20.72 -15.48 -41.86
C ARG A 446 -21.27 -16.94 -41.87
N GLU A 447 -22.28 -17.23 -41.03
CA GLU A 447 -23.29 -18.32 -41.20
C GLU A 447 -22.81 -19.80 -41.12
N THR A 448 -23.49 -20.79 -40.51
CA THR A 448 -24.60 -20.85 -39.50
C THR A 448 -24.65 -22.25 -38.82
N ASP A 449 -25.51 -22.41 -37.80
CA ASP A 449 -25.67 -23.57 -36.89
C ASP A 449 -25.92 -24.98 -37.49
N GLY A 450 -25.63 -26.03 -36.71
CA GLY A 450 -25.83 -27.44 -37.09
C GLY A 450 -25.80 -28.48 -35.95
N ASN A 451 -26.69 -28.35 -34.96
CA ASN A 451 -26.81 -29.21 -33.74
C ASN A 451 -27.09 -30.72 -33.99
N HIS A 452 -26.26 -31.64 -33.44
CA HIS A 452 -26.70 -32.75 -32.54
C HIS A 452 -25.58 -33.67 -31.98
N ARG A 453 -25.96 -34.58 -31.06
CA ARG A 453 -25.16 -35.66 -30.42
C ARG A 453 -25.12 -36.89 -31.34
N ASP A 454 -24.09 -37.75 -31.38
CA ASP A 454 -23.79 -38.76 -30.34
C ASP A 454 -22.46 -39.53 -30.65
N HIS A 455 -22.00 -40.36 -29.71
CA HIS A 455 -20.98 -41.44 -29.80
C HIS A 455 -19.90 -41.42 -30.92
N GLY A 456 -18.77 -40.77 -30.61
CA GLY A 456 -17.39 -41.27 -30.76
C GLY A 456 -16.91 -41.95 -32.05
N ASP A 457 -16.04 -41.26 -32.80
CA ASP A 457 -15.01 -41.90 -33.64
C ASP A 457 -13.72 -41.04 -33.77
N VAL A 458 -12.74 -41.59 -34.47
CA VAL A 458 -11.31 -41.20 -34.60
C VAL A 458 -11.01 -39.75 -35.06
N LEU A 459 -9.93 -39.18 -34.45
CA LEU A 459 -9.04 -38.09 -34.91
C LEU A 459 -9.52 -37.15 -36.05
N SER A 460 -9.78 -35.90 -35.70
CA SER A 460 -9.70 -34.76 -36.63
C SER A 460 -9.01 -33.57 -35.96
N LEU A 461 -7.70 -33.42 -36.17
CA LEU A 461 -7.02 -32.15 -35.87
C LEU A 461 -7.31 -31.17 -37.01
N ASN A 462 -7.71 -29.94 -36.67
CA ASN A 462 -7.90 -28.89 -37.68
C ASN A 462 -6.53 -28.42 -38.19
N LEU A 463 -6.20 -28.79 -39.44
CA LEU A 463 -5.05 -28.26 -40.16
C LEU A 463 -5.31 -26.81 -40.64
N GLU A 464 -5.33 -25.87 -39.70
CA GLU A 464 -5.29 -24.42 -39.99
C GLU A 464 -3.97 -23.76 -39.53
N ALA A 465 -3.06 -24.54 -38.94
CA ALA A 465 -1.74 -24.11 -38.45
C ALA A 465 -0.71 -23.84 -39.59
N CYS A 466 -1.09 -23.09 -40.61
CA CYS A 466 -0.17 -22.61 -41.67
C CYS A 466 -0.70 -21.33 -42.35
N THR A 467 -0.69 -20.21 -41.63
CA THR A 467 -1.10 -18.88 -42.13
C THR A 467 -0.05 -18.28 -43.07
N VAL A 468 0.02 -18.80 -44.31
CA VAL A 468 0.93 -18.33 -45.36
C VAL A 468 0.48 -16.97 -45.92
N GLY A 469 0.75 -15.90 -45.17
CA GLY A 469 0.34 -14.51 -45.46
C GLY A 469 1.49 -13.52 -45.62
N ASP A 470 2.41 -13.77 -46.56
CA ASP A 470 3.47 -12.85 -47.06
C ASP A 470 4.43 -12.16 -46.05
N LYS A 471 4.35 -12.44 -44.75
CA LYS A 471 5.24 -11.86 -43.71
C LYS A 471 5.62 -12.88 -42.64
N GLU A 472 6.84 -13.42 -42.76
CA GLU A 472 7.52 -14.31 -41.80
C GLU A 472 6.81 -15.65 -41.54
N ALA A 473 7.50 -16.77 -41.78
CA ALA A 473 6.93 -18.10 -41.52
C ALA A 473 6.97 -18.43 -40.02
N ILE A 474 5.89 -18.07 -39.30
CA ILE A 474 5.70 -18.39 -37.88
C ILE A 474 4.97 -19.73 -37.78
N VAL A 475 5.55 -20.69 -37.05
CA VAL A 475 4.85 -21.90 -36.60
C VAL A 475 4.55 -21.71 -35.11
N SER A 476 3.25 -21.68 -34.76
CA SER A 476 2.79 -21.38 -33.40
C SER A 476 1.86 -22.46 -32.86
N PHE A 477 2.07 -22.78 -31.58
CA PHE A 477 1.23 -23.63 -30.75
C PHE A 477 0.75 -22.87 -29.50
N LEU A 478 0.65 -21.55 -29.58
CA LEU A 478 0.33 -20.62 -28.48
C LEU A 478 -0.90 -21.05 -27.66
N ASP A 479 -0.74 -21.07 -26.34
CA ASP A 479 -1.77 -21.20 -25.31
C ASP A 479 -2.72 -22.41 -25.45
N GLN A 480 -2.25 -23.49 -26.12
CA GLN A 480 -2.98 -24.76 -26.24
C GLN A 480 -3.09 -25.54 -24.90
N GLN A 481 -2.43 -25.08 -23.84
CA GLN A 481 -2.45 -25.67 -22.48
C GLN A 481 -2.03 -27.15 -22.43
N HIS A 482 -1.26 -27.61 -23.43
CA HIS A 482 -0.85 -29.00 -23.54
C HIS A 482 0.27 -29.36 -22.57
N LYS A 483 0.30 -30.62 -22.11
CA LYS A 483 1.34 -31.18 -21.24
C LYS A 483 2.11 -32.27 -21.99
N TRP A 484 3.15 -31.85 -22.70
CA TRP A 484 4.00 -32.68 -23.54
C TRP A 484 5.09 -33.37 -22.72
N ASN A 485 4.86 -34.60 -22.29
CA ASN A 485 5.78 -35.40 -21.48
C ASN A 485 6.66 -36.30 -22.35
N SER A 486 6.03 -37.06 -23.25
CA SER A 486 6.62 -38.17 -24.01
C SER A 486 7.18 -37.71 -25.37
N ARG A 487 7.72 -38.64 -26.16
CA ARG A 487 8.04 -38.36 -27.57
C ARG A 487 6.76 -38.29 -28.40
N GLU A 488 5.80 -39.14 -28.06
CA GLU A 488 4.56 -39.41 -28.74
C GLU A 488 3.61 -38.20 -28.65
N ASP A 489 3.56 -37.53 -27.50
CA ASP A 489 2.73 -36.34 -27.21
C ASP A 489 3.03 -35.16 -28.17
N VAL A 490 4.21 -35.14 -28.78
CA VAL A 490 4.66 -34.11 -29.73
C VAL A 490 5.06 -34.67 -31.09
N GLU A 491 4.81 -35.95 -31.37
CA GLU A 491 5.22 -36.55 -32.65
C GLU A 491 4.44 -35.94 -33.84
N GLU A 492 3.23 -35.41 -33.61
CA GLU A 492 2.49 -34.64 -34.62
C GLU A 492 2.99 -33.19 -34.73
N ILE A 493 3.12 -32.47 -33.62
CA ILE A 493 3.70 -31.12 -33.55
C ILE A 493 5.08 -31.06 -34.23
N ALA A 494 5.93 -32.05 -33.94
CA ALA A 494 7.26 -32.14 -34.51
C ALA A 494 7.23 -32.51 -36.00
N LYS A 495 6.26 -33.31 -36.47
CA LYS A 495 6.01 -33.54 -37.91
C LYS A 495 5.53 -32.27 -38.62
N THR A 496 4.66 -31.48 -37.99
CA THR A 496 4.18 -30.20 -38.53
C THR A 496 5.37 -29.27 -38.76
N ILE A 497 6.19 -29.01 -37.74
CA ILE A 497 7.44 -28.25 -37.85
C ILE A 497 8.31 -28.81 -38.98
N GLU A 498 8.60 -30.12 -38.94
CA GLU A 498 9.40 -30.85 -39.94
C GLU A 498 8.89 -30.80 -41.39
N SER A 499 7.63 -30.44 -41.60
CA SER A 499 6.95 -30.38 -42.91
C SER A 499 6.85 -28.96 -43.47
N CYS A 500 7.01 -27.94 -42.62
CA CYS A 500 7.06 -26.55 -43.04
C CYS A 500 8.30 -26.32 -43.92
N ALA A 501 8.13 -25.67 -45.07
CA ALA A 501 9.24 -25.37 -45.99
C ALA A 501 10.19 -24.27 -45.47
N CYS A 502 9.81 -23.58 -44.40
CA CYS A 502 10.52 -22.50 -43.73
C CYS A 502 9.90 -22.30 -42.34
N VAL A 503 10.70 -22.14 -41.29
CA VAL A 503 10.26 -21.80 -39.94
C VAL A 503 11.15 -20.67 -39.40
N GLU A 504 10.76 -19.42 -39.65
CA GLU A 504 11.51 -18.25 -39.17
C GLU A 504 11.24 -17.94 -37.69
N ALA A 505 10.10 -18.39 -37.16
CA ALA A 505 9.79 -18.32 -35.74
C ALA A 505 9.09 -19.60 -35.27
N LEU A 506 9.54 -20.14 -34.13
CA LEU A 506 8.90 -21.25 -33.45
C LEU A 506 8.34 -20.77 -32.11
N GLU A 507 7.02 -20.83 -31.97
CA GLU A 507 6.28 -20.39 -30.81
C GLU A 507 5.59 -21.56 -30.11
N LEU A 508 5.93 -21.74 -28.83
CA LEU A 508 5.47 -22.86 -27.99
C LEU A 508 4.79 -22.37 -26.69
N ARG A 509 4.64 -21.05 -26.53
CA ARG A 509 4.21 -20.38 -25.29
C ARG A 509 2.89 -20.94 -24.74
N GLY A 510 2.78 -21.06 -23.41
CA GLY A 510 1.56 -21.53 -22.75
C GLY A 510 1.33 -23.05 -22.84
N ASN A 511 2.41 -23.83 -22.93
CA ASN A 511 2.37 -25.31 -22.96
C ASN A 511 3.53 -25.89 -22.15
N THR A 512 3.28 -26.95 -21.39
CA THR A 512 4.30 -27.61 -20.57
C THR A 512 5.12 -28.61 -21.39
N LEU A 513 6.44 -28.42 -21.45
CA LEU A 513 7.38 -29.27 -22.18
C LEU A 513 8.26 -30.12 -21.23
N GLY A 514 8.30 -31.43 -21.44
CA GLY A 514 9.13 -32.40 -20.73
C GLY A 514 10.37 -32.85 -21.52
N VAL A 515 11.25 -33.65 -20.90
CA VAL A 515 12.58 -34.01 -21.46
C VAL A 515 12.49 -34.75 -22.81
N ALA A 516 11.66 -35.79 -22.91
CA ALA A 516 11.53 -36.56 -24.14
C ALA A 516 10.87 -35.75 -25.26
N ALA A 517 9.85 -34.96 -24.92
CA ALA A 517 9.20 -34.03 -25.85
C ALA A 517 10.18 -32.96 -26.36
N GLY A 518 10.97 -32.35 -25.47
CA GLY A 518 11.99 -31.36 -25.84
C GLY A 518 13.06 -31.92 -26.77
N GLN A 519 13.50 -33.17 -26.54
CA GLN A 519 14.40 -33.88 -27.46
C GLN A 519 13.75 -34.19 -28.82
N ARG A 520 12.43 -34.40 -28.87
CA ARG A 520 11.69 -34.63 -30.12
C ARG A 520 11.46 -33.36 -30.93
N ILE A 521 11.17 -32.24 -30.27
CA ILE A 521 11.10 -30.91 -30.90
C ILE A 521 12.50 -30.47 -31.37
N ALA A 522 13.56 -30.72 -30.59
CA ALA A 522 14.94 -30.50 -31.01
C ALA A 522 15.31 -31.26 -32.30
N GLN A 523 14.80 -32.49 -32.49
CA GLN A 523 14.97 -33.23 -33.75
C GLN A 523 14.26 -32.58 -34.94
N ALA A 524 13.16 -31.85 -34.72
CA ALA A 524 12.48 -31.09 -35.78
C ALA A 524 13.22 -29.78 -36.10
N ILE A 525 13.65 -29.02 -35.08
CA ILE A 525 14.45 -27.79 -35.22
C ILE A 525 15.69 -27.99 -36.11
N HIS A 526 16.27 -29.19 -36.13
CA HIS A 526 17.42 -29.49 -36.99
C HIS A 526 17.19 -29.22 -38.49
N ARG A 527 15.94 -29.22 -38.98
CA ARG A 527 15.61 -28.89 -40.38
C ARG A 527 15.54 -27.39 -40.67
N HIS A 528 15.62 -26.53 -39.66
CA HIS A 528 15.33 -25.09 -39.77
C HIS A 528 16.53 -24.20 -39.40
N PRO A 529 17.63 -24.21 -40.19
CA PRO A 529 18.74 -23.27 -40.03
C PRO A 529 18.32 -21.80 -40.19
N GLU A 530 17.18 -21.53 -40.83
CA GLU A 530 16.58 -20.21 -41.04
C GLU A 530 15.84 -19.63 -39.81
N LEU A 531 15.75 -20.37 -38.71
CA LEU A 531 15.08 -19.93 -37.48
C LEU A 531 15.68 -18.62 -36.93
N LYS A 532 14.82 -17.63 -36.66
CA LYS A 532 15.19 -16.31 -36.13
C LYS A 532 14.60 -16.04 -34.75
N ARG A 533 13.43 -16.58 -34.41
CA ARG A 533 12.79 -16.37 -33.11
C ARG A 533 12.43 -17.67 -32.41
N ALA A 534 12.84 -17.78 -31.15
CA ALA A 534 12.44 -18.83 -30.22
C ALA A 534 11.51 -18.20 -29.17
N LEU A 535 10.20 -18.38 -29.32
CA LEU A 535 9.19 -17.81 -28.43
C LEU A 535 8.71 -18.89 -27.45
N TRP A 536 9.46 -19.01 -26.36
CA TRP A 536 9.48 -20.15 -25.44
C TRP A 536 9.26 -19.71 -23.98
N SER A 537 8.41 -18.70 -23.75
CA SER A 537 7.96 -18.35 -22.40
C SER A 537 6.94 -19.37 -21.86
N ASP A 538 6.90 -19.58 -20.55
CA ASP A 538 5.97 -20.50 -19.88
C ASP A 538 5.95 -21.92 -20.49
N LEU A 539 7.14 -22.52 -20.67
CA LEU A 539 7.33 -23.91 -21.09
C LEU A 539 7.45 -24.90 -19.94
N PHE A 540 7.82 -24.46 -18.74
CA PHE A 540 8.18 -25.37 -17.65
C PHE A 540 7.25 -25.33 -16.43
N THR A 541 6.06 -24.71 -16.57
CA THR A 541 5.02 -24.73 -15.53
C THR A 541 4.70 -26.16 -15.11
N GLY A 542 4.96 -26.47 -13.84
CA GLY A 542 4.75 -27.81 -13.27
C GLY A 542 5.74 -28.90 -13.69
N ARG A 543 6.89 -28.57 -14.31
CA ARG A 543 8.06 -29.47 -14.45
C ARG A 543 8.94 -29.45 -13.20
N LEU A 544 9.78 -30.47 -13.03
CA LEU A 544 10.85 -30.45 -12.04
C LEU A 544 12.00 -29.54 -12.52
N ARG A 545 12.59 -28.73 -11.63
CA ARG A 545 13.72 -27.84 -11.97
C ARG A 545 14.95 -28.57 -12.52
N SER A 546 15.11 -29.86 -12.22
CA SER A 546 16.15 -30.74 -12.74
C SER A 546 15.96 -31.13 -14.22
N GLU A 547 14.74 -31.07 -14.75
CA GLU A 547 14.44 -31.38 -16.15
C GLU A 547 14.70 -30.19 -17.08
N ILE A 548 14.65 -28.97 -16.54
CA ILE A 548 14.74 -27.74 -17.32
C ILE A 548 16.12 -27.60 -18.01
N PRO A 549 17.28 -27.80 -17.35
CA PRO A 549 18.57 -27.78 -18.02
C PRO A 549 18.70 -28.75 -19.21
N PRO A 550 18.34 -30.05 -19.13
CA PRO A 550 18.41 -30.93 -20.29
C PRO A 550 17.37 -30.64 -21.38
N ILE A 551 16.19 -30.07 -21.08
CA ILE A 551 15.26 -29.60 -22.12
C ILE A 551 15.85 -28.40 -22.86
N LEU A 552 16.24 -27.35 -22.12
CA LEU A 552 16.84 -26.14 -22.68
C LEU A 552 18.10 -26.47 -23.47
N LYS A 553 18.96 -27.35 -22.95
CA LYS A 553 20.14 -27.81 -23.67
C LYS A 553 19.77 -28.56 -24.96
N SER A 554 18.78 -29.46 -24.94
CA SER A 554 18.38 -30.19 -26.16
C SER A 554 17.92 -29.24 -27.29
N LEU A 555 17.12 -28.22 -26.95
CA LEU A 555 16.65 -27.20 -27.89
C LEU A 555 17.79 -26.27 -28.35
N CYS A 556 18.67 -25.88 -27.41
CA CYS A 556 19.84 -25.05 -27.67
C CYS A 556 20.85 -25.74 -28.60
N ASP A 557 21.22 -26.99 -28.29
CA ASP A 557 22.16 -27.79 -29.07
C ASP A 557 21.69 -27.94 -30.52
N ALA A 558 20.39 -28.15 -30.74
CA ALA A 558 19.81 -28.20 -32.09
C ALA A 558 19.95 -26.89 -32.88
N MET A 559 19.82 -25.73 -32.22
CA MET A 559 20.09 -24.44 -32.86
C MET A 559 21.59 -24.27 -33.18
N ILE A 560 22.48 -24.72 -32.28
CA ILE A 560 23.94 -24.65 -32.48
C ILE A 560 24.38 -25.56 -33.64
N THR A 561 23.91 -26.81 -33.70
CA THR A 561 24.31 -27.80 -34.71
C THR A 561 23.80 -27.47 -36.11
N SER A 562 22.58 -26.96 -36.24
CA SER A 562 22.06 -26.49 -37.53
C SER A 562 22.55 -25.11 -37.94
N GLY A 563 23.41 -24.45 -37.14
CA GLY A 563 24.01 -23.16 -37.49
C GLY A 563 23.01 -22.00 -37.53
N VAL A 564 21.92 -22.12 -36.76
CA VAL A 564 20.87 -21.10 -36.59
C VAL A 564 21.48 -19.73 -36.27
N GLN A 565 20.90 -18.66 -36.80
CA GLN A 565 21.31 -17.28 -36.50
C GLN A 565 20.17 -16.55 -35.80
N LEU A 566 19.96 -16.93 -34.54
CA LEU A 566 18.84 -16.46 -33.74
C LEU A 566 18.91 -14.94 -33.52
N VAL A 567 17.75 -14.30 -33.56
CA VAL A 567 17.53 -12.85 -33.40
C VAL A 567 16.79 -12.54 -32.11
N GLU A 568 15.86 -13.41 -31.69
CA GLU A 568 15.12 -13.29 -30.44
C GLU A 568 15.04 -14.64 -29.71
N LEU A 569 15.31 -14.60 -28.41
CA LEU A 569 15.04 -15.69 -27.48
C LEU A 569 14.16 -15.14 -26.34
N ASP A 570 12.93 -15.64 -26.27
CA ASP A 570 12.02 -15.40 -25.15
C ASP A 570 11.92 -16.66 -24.29
N LEU A 571 12.40 -16.57 -23.06
CA LEU A 571 12.33 -17.63 -22.06
C LEU A 571 11.67 -17.12 -20.77
N SER A 572 10.81 -16.11 -20.87
CA SER A 572 10.10 -15.53 -19.72
C SER A 572 9.21 -16.54 -19.00
N ASP A 573 8.89 -16.30 -17.73
CA ASP A 573 7.87 -17.02 -16.96
C ASP A 573 8.10 -18.53 -16.78
N ASN A 574 9.34 -18.99 -16.99
CA ASN A 574 9.72 -20.40 -16.92
C ASN A 574 10.20 -20.87 -15.53
N ALA A 575 10.25 -19.98 -14.52
CA ALA A 575 10.58 -20.27 -13.11
C ALA A 575 11.84 -21.12 -12.82
N PHE A 576 12.79 -21.19 -13.77
CA PHE A 576 13.82 -22.22 -13.80
C PHE A 576 14.99 -22.02 -12.82
N GLY A 577 15.04 -20.87 -12.15
CA GLY A 577 15.95 -20.57 -11.05
C GLY A 577 17.44 -20.51 -11.42
N PRO A 578 18.34 -20.60 -10.43
CA PRO A 578 19.78 -20.51 -10.67
C PRO A 578 20.34 -21.62 -11.57
N VAL A 579 19.78 -22.83 -11.48
CA VAL A 579 20.29 -24.03 -12.18
C VAL A 579 19.83 -24.08 -13.63
N GLY A 580 18.58 -23.69 -13.93
CA GLY A 580 18.10 -23.63 -15.32
C GLY A 580 18.90 -22.66 -16.21
N ALA A 581 19.53 -21.64 -15.62
CA ALA A 581 20.41 -20.70 -16.33
C ALA A 581 21.65 -21.38 -16.96
N GLU A 582 22.08 -22.52 -16.43
CA GLU A 582 23.18 -23.33 -17.00
C GLU A 582 22.76 -23.97 -18.33
N GLY A 583 21.47 -24.34 -18.48
CA GLY A 583 20.91 -24.96 -19.68
C GLY A 583 20.96 -24.12 -20.96
N ILE A 584 21.19 -22.81 -20.84
CA ILE A 584 21.36 -21.88 -21.98
C ILE A 584 22.76 -21.26 -22.06
N GLN A 585 23.70 -21.63 -21.17
CA GLN A 585 25.07 -21.08 -21.20
C GLN A 585 25.76 -21.39 -22.54
N GLU A 586 25.70 -22.65 -22.98
CA GLU A 586 26.41 -23.10 -24.18
C GLU A 586 25.88 -22.43 -25.47
N PHE A 587 24.56 -22.24 -25.57
CA PHE A 587 23.97 -21.43 -26.65
C PHE A 587 24.44 -19.98 -26.61
N LEU A 588 24.36 -19.32 -25.45
CA LEU A 588 24.78 -17.92 -25.32
C LEU A 588 26.27 -17.74 -25.64
N GLU A 589 27.14 -18.70 -25.33
CA GLU A 589 28.56 -18.64 -25.71
C GLU A 589 28.84 -18.98 -27.20
N SER A 590 27.86 -19.52 -27.94
CA SER A 590 28.02 -20.05 -29.31
C SER A 590 27.89 -19.00 -30.43
N PRO A 591 28.33 -19.34 -31.67
CA PRO A 591 28.05 -18.55 -32.87
C PRO A 591 26.58 -18.36 -33.22
N ALA A 592 25.67 -19.19 -32.70
CA ALA A 592 24.23 -19.07 -32.95
C ALA A 592 23.61 -17.86 -32.21
N ALA A 593 24.23 -17.42 -31.12
CA ALA A 593 23.83 -16.24 -30.37
C ALA A 593 24.45 -14.93 -30.89
N TYR A 594 25.40 -14.95 -31.84
CA TYR A 594 26.07 -13.70 -32.30
C TYR A 594 25.08 -12.71 -32.95
N SER A 595 24.03 -13.22 -33.61
CA SER A 595 22.96 -12.45 -34.24
C SER A 595 21.88 -11.95 -33.26
N LEU A 596 21.88 -12.42 -32.01
CA LEU A 596 20.82 -12.17 -31.04
C LEU A 596 20.69 -10.67 -30.76
N GLN A 597 19.48 -10.14 -30.93
CA GLN A 597 19.12 -8.73 -30.71
C GLN A 597 18.20 -8.55 -29.50
N VAL A 598 17.38 -9.56 -29.19
CA VAL A 598 16.43 -9.55 -28.08
C VAL A 598 16.66 -10.79 -27.21
N LEU A 599 16.83 -10.59 -25.90
CA LEU A 599 16.87 -11.67 -24.91
C LEU A 599 15.91 -11.33 -23.77
N LYS A 600 14.88 -12.15 -23.57
CA LYS A 600 13.91 -12.01 -22.49
C LYS A 600 13.98 -13.21 -21.54
N LEU A 601 14.04 -12.91 -20.26
CA LEU A 601 14.24 -13.83 -19.14
C LEU A 601 13.37 -13.43 -17.95
N ASN A 602 12.26 -12.72 -18.16
CA ASN A 602 11.39 -12.26 -17.06
C ASN A 602 10.92 -13.42 -16.17
N ASN A 603 10.71 -13.16 -14.87
CA ASN A 603 9.98 -14.05 -13.96
C ASN A 603 10.55 -15.49 -13.84
N ASN A 604 11.87 -15.65 -13.98
CA ASN A 604 12.56 -16.94 -13.90
C ASN A 604 13.14 -17.27 -12.52
N GLY A 605 13.12 -16.31 -11.58
CA GLY A 605 13.74 -16.50 -10.25
C GLY A 605 15.24 -16.75 -10.29
N LEU A 606 15.95 -16.22 -11.32
CA LEU A 606 17.36 -16.52 -11.61
C LEU A 606 18.29 -16.46 -10.39
N GLY A 607 18.13 -15.46 -9.51
CA GLY A 607 18.98 -15.24 -8.34
C GLY A 607 20.48 -15.25 -8.72
N ALA A 608 21.23 -16.17 -8.10
CA ALA A 608 22.65 -16.39 -8.39
C ALA A 608 22.92 -16.75 -9.87
N GLY A 609 21.97 -17.37 -10.58
CA GLY A 609 22.04 -17.67 -12.02
C GLY A 609 22.16 -16.43 -12.91
N GLY A 610 21.79 -15.25 -12.42
CA GLY A 610 22.09 -13.99 -13.11
C GLY A 610 23.58 -13.78 -13.39
N LYS A 611 24.46 -14.34 -12.55
CA LYS A 611 25.92 -14.36 -12.77
C LYS A 611 26.34 -15.29 -13.91
N VAL A 612 25.63 -16.41 -14.09
CA VAL A 612 25.84 -17.34 -15.22
C VAL A 612 25.49 -16.61 -16.51
N ILE A 613 24.26 -16.08 -16.62
CA ILE A 613 23.81 -15.32 -17.79
C ILE A 613 24.77 -14.17 -18.13
N ALA A 614 25.18 -13.37 -17.14
CA ALA A 614 26.14 -12.29 -17.33
C ALA A 614 27.50 -12.77 -17.88
N LYS A 615 28.04 -13.86 -17.33
CA LYS A 615 29.29 -14.49 -17.80
C LYS A 615 29.13 -14.95 -19.26
N SER A 616 28.05 -15.65 -19.59
CA SER A 616 27.78 -16.17 -20.94
C SER A 616 27.66 -15.03 -21.96
N LEU A 617 26.94 -13.95 -21.64
CA LEU A 617 26.80 -12.77 -22.50
C LEU A 617 28.14 -12.04 -22.73
N LYS A 618 28.97 -11.92 -21.68
CA LYS A 618 30.32 -11.36 -21.76
C LYS A 618 31.22 -12.22 -22.65
N GLN A 619 31.14 -13.55 -22.50
CA GLN A 619 31.91 -14.50 -23.29
C GLN A 619 31.43 -14.58 -24.76
N CYS A 620 30.13 -14.48 -25.03
CA CYS A 620 29.55 -14.33 -26.37
C CYS A 620 30.21 -13.17 -27.13
N CYS A 621 30.30 -12.01 -26.48
CA CYS A 621 30.90 -10.81 -27.07
C CYS A 621 32.40 -10.99 -27.36
N LEU A 622 33.12 -11.77 -26.55
CA LEU A 622 34.54 -12.10 -26.78
C LEU A 622 34.70 -13.13 -27.91
N ASN A 623 33.89 -14.18 -27.94
CA ASN A 623 33.89 -15.21 -28.98
C ASN A 623 33.52 -14.61 -30.35
N ALA A 624 32.50 -13.76 -30.42
CA ALA A 624 32.14 -13.02 -31.64
C ALA A 624 33.31 -12.18 -32.16
N LYS A 625 33.97 -11.41 -31.29
CA LYS A 625 35.13 -10.56 -31.66
C LYS A 625 36.32 -11.40 -32.14
N ARG A 626 36.60 -12.55 -31.51
CA ARG A 626 37.62 -13.53 -31.95
C ARG A 626 37.32 -14.06 -33.36
N ASP A 627 36.05 -14.32 -33.66
CA ASP A 627 35.60 -14.92 -34.91
C ASP A 627 35.35 -13.89 -36.04
N GLY A 628 35.77 -12.63 -35.86
CA GLY A 628 35.58 -11.54 -36.85
C GLY A 628 34.13 -11.08 -36.99
N ARG A 629 33.28 -11.34 -35.99
CA ARG A 629 31.85 -11.02 -35.93
C ARG A 629 31.57 -10.00 -34.82
N CYS A 630 30.32 -9.56 -34.74
CA CYS A 630 29.83 -8.76 -33.62
C CYS A 630 28.63 -9.47 -32.99
N PHE A 631 28.61 -9.52 -31.66
CA PHE A 631 27.38 -9.78 -30.89
C PHE A 631 26.44 -8.55 -31.05
N ARG A 632 25.12 -8.77 -31.13
CA ARG A 632 24.16 -7.75 -31.59
C ARG A 632 23.09 -7.35 -30.57
N LEU A 633 23.21 -7.76 -29.31
CA LEU A 633 22.15 -7.58 -28.31
C LEU A 633 21.79 -6.10 -28.12
N LYS A 634 20.50 -5.79 -28.30
CA LYS A 634 19.89 -4.46 -28.16
C LYS A 634 18.99 -4.38 -26.94
N THR A 635 18.09 -5.36 -26.81
CA THR A 635 17.05 -5.42 -25.79
C THR A 635 17.36 -6.56 -24.83
N PHE A 636 17.54 -6.23 -23.54
CA PHE A 636 17.72 -7.20 -22.47
C PHE A 636 16.63 -7.03 -21.41
N ILE A 637 15.82 -8.07 -21.21
CA ILE A 637 14.66 -8.07 -20.34
C ILE A 637 14.81 -9.19 -19.31
N ALA A 638 14.89 -8.86 -18.02
CA ALA A 638 15.14 -9.81 -16.94
C ALA A 638 14.55 -9.35 -15.58
N GLY A 639 13.34 -8.79 -15.60
CA GLY A 639 12.58 -8.47 -14.39
C GLY A 639 12.13 -9.71 -13.59
N ARG A 640 11.66 -9.51 -12.35
CA ARG A 640 11.09 -10.57 -11.47
C ARG A 640 12.02 -11.76 -11.21
N ASN A 641 13.33 -11.51 -11.10
CA ASN A 641 14.35 -12.55 -11.03
C ASN A 641 15.11 -12.64 -9.70
N ARG A 642 14.84 -11.75 -8.74
CA ARG A 642 15.62 -11.63 -7.48
C ARG A 642 17.13 -11.56 -7.74
N LEU A 643 17.55 -10.80 -8.77
CA LEU A 643 18.96 -10.67 -9.17
C LEU A 643 19.82 -10.05 -8.05
N GLU A 644 19.22 -9.20 -7.22
CA GLU A 644 19.86 -8.48 -6.12
C GLU A 644 21.14 -7.71 -6.56
N VAL A 645 21.91 -7.23 -5.59
CA VAL A 645 23.21 -6.58 -5.85
C VAL A 645 24.20 -7.51 -6.58
N PRO A 646 24.37 -8.81 -6.23
CA PRO A 646 25.40 -9.65 -6.86
C PRO A 646 25.10 -10.03 -8.33
N GLY A 647 23.83 -10.15 -8.72
CA GLY A 647 23.43 -10.37 -10.11
C GLY A 647 23.50 -9.07 -10.93
N ALA A 648 23.05 -7.96 -10.36
CA ALA A 648 23.14 -6.64 -10.98
C ALA A 648 24.58 -6.22 -11.33
N ILE A 649 25.53 -6.42 -10.40
CA ILE A 649 26.95 -6.12 -10.65
C ILE A 649 27.51 -7.00 -11.78
N ALA A 650 27.18 -8.30 -11.81
CA ALA A 650 27.65 -9.19 -12.88
C ALA A 650 27.09 -8.77 -14.25
N LEU A 651 25.80 -8.45 -14.34
CA LEU A 651 25.15 -7.98 -15.57
C LEU A 651 25.74 -6.64 -16.04
N ALA A 652 25.99 -5.69 -15.13
CA ALA A 652 26.70 -4.45 -15.45
C ALA A 652 28.10 -4.71 -16.05
N ASP A 653 28.80 -5.73 -15.57
CA ASP A 653 30.10 -6.17 -16.06
C ASP A 653 30.06 -6.83 -17.45
N ALA A 654 28.89 -7.32 -17.88
CA ALA A 654 28.61 -7.76 -19.25
C ALA A 654 28.19 -6.60 -20.15
N PHE A 655 27.27 -5.74 -19.67
CA PHE A 655 26.77 -4.56 -20.39
C PHE A 655 27.92 -3.58 -20.77
N GLN A 656 28.96 -3.47 -19.94
CA GLN A 656 30.19 -2.72 -20.24
C GLN A 656 30.93 -3.21 -21.50
N VAL A 657 30.81 -4.49 -21.87
CA VAL A 657 31.55 -5.14 -22.96
C VAL A 657 30.72 -5.28 -24.24
N ILE A 658 29.39 -5.38 -24.09
CA ILE A 658 28.40 -5.50 -25.18
C ILE A 658 28.36 -4.22 -26.01
N GLY A 659 28.08 -3.07 -25.39
CA GLY A 659 28.11 -1.74 -26.02
C GLY A 659 27.02 -1.45 -27.07
N THR A 660 26.20 -2.44 -27.43
CA THR A 660 25.14 -2.36 -28.45
C THR A 660 23.74 -2.15 -27.87
N LEU A 661 23.56 -2.10 -26.55
CA LEU A 661 22.23 -2.03 -25.93
C LEU A 661 21.49 -0.74 -26.30
N GLU A 662 20.21 -0.91 -26.59
CA GLU A 662 19.24 0.13 -26.93
C GLU A 662 18.10 0.16 -25.88
N GLU A 663 17.86 -0.95 -25.15
CA GLU A 663 16.81 -1.11 -24.14
C GLU A 663 17.24 -2.08 -23.01
N VAL A 664 16.95 -1.74 -21.75
CA VAL A 664 17.19 -2.61 -20.58
C VAL A 664 16.00 -2.56 -19.61
N VAL A 665 15.41 -3.72 -19.32
CA VAL A 665 14.25 -3.90 -18.42
C VAL A 665 14.60 -4.90 -17.32
N MET A 666 14.67 -4.46 -16.06
CA MET A 666 15.04 -5.30 -14.91
C MET A 666 14.24 -4.95 -13.63
N HIS A 667 12.93 -4.72 -13.77
CA HIS A 667 12.04 -4.42 -12.65
C HIS A 667 11.90 -5.59 -11.64
N GLN A 668 11.44 -5.33 -10.41
CA GLN A 668 11.13 -6.36 -9.40
C GLN A 668 12.30 -7.32 -9.11
N ASN A 669 13.49 -6.78 -8.83
CA ASN A 669 14.71 -7.59 -8.68
C ASN A 669 15.45 -7.44 -7.34
N GLY A 670 14.97 -6.58 -6.43
CA GLY A 670 15.64 -6.34 -5.14
C GLY A 670 17.03 -5.72 -5.28
N ILE A 671 17.30 -5.01 -6.38
CA ILE A 671 18.61 -4.42 -6.66
C ILE A 671 18.78 -3.18 -5.78
N LYS A 672 19.55 -3.31 -4.70
CA LYS A 672 19.89 -2.20 -3.81
C LYS A 672 20.94 -1.27 -4.43
N ALA A 673 21.05 -0.03 -3.93
CA ALA A 673 21.82 1.09 -4.48
C ALA A 673 23.15 0.72 -5.20
N LYS A 674 24.02 -0.08 -4.58
CA LYS A 674 25.31 -0.50 -5.18
C LYS A 674 25.19 -1.28 -6.49
N GLY A 675 24.10 -2.03 -6.69
CA GLY A 675 23.78 -2.67 -7.96
C GLY A 675 23.31 -1.66 -9.01
N ILE A 676 22.48 -0.69 -8.61
CA ILE A 676 22.05 0.43 -9.47
C ILE A 676 23.23 1.31 -9.90
N GLU A 677 24.18 1.58 -9.01
CA GLU A 677 25.43 2.28 -9.31
C GLU A 677 26.26 1.56 -10.39
N ALA A 678 26.41 0.24 -10.27
CA ALA A 678 27.12 -0.58 -11.26
C ALA A 678 26.39 -0.58 -12.62
N ILE A 679 25.07 -0.78 -12.62
CA ILE A 679 24.22 -0.73 -13.82
C ILE A 679 24.36 0.63 -14.52
N ALA A 680 24.20 1.73 -13.77
CA ALA A 680 24.39 3.08 -14.29
C ALA A 680 25.80 3.29 -14.87
N ALA A 681 26.85 2.83 -14.18
CA ALA A 681 28.22 2.90 -14.72
C ALA A 681 28.37 2.16 -16.07
N SER A 682 27.68 1.03 -16.24
CA SER A 682 27.69 0.26 -17.50
C SER A 682 26.95 0.93 -18.66
N PHE A 683 25.89 1.70 -18.38
CA PHE A 683 25.12 2.40 -19.42
C PHE A 683 25.96 3.42 -20.20
N LYS A 684 27.02 3.99 -19.59
CA LYS A 684 28.02 4.84 -20.29
C LYS A 684 28.74 4.16 -21.45
N LYS A 685 28.69 2.82 -21.56
CA LYS A 685 29.29 2.06 -22.66
C LYS A 685 28.29 1.73 -23.77
N ASN A 686 27.01 2.03 -23.60
CA ASN A 686 25.92 1.72 -24.53
C ASN A 686 25.29 3.02 -25.04
N PRO A 687 25.96 3.77 -25.96
CA PRO A 687 25.56 5.12 -26.36
C PRO A 687 24.28 5.19 -27.20
N LYS A 688 23.62 4.05 -27.43
CA LYS A 688 22.32 3.93 -28.09
C LYS A 688 21.17 3.66 -27.13
N LEU A 689 21.45 3.50 -25.84
CA LEU A 689 20.43 3.20 -24.83
C LEU A 689 19.38 4.33 -24.85
N ARG A 690 18.12 3.93 -25.12
CA ARG A 690 16.95 4.82 -25.21
C ARG A 690 15.89 4.50 -24.16
N VAL A 691 15.71 3.23 -23.78
CA VAL A 691 14.67 2.78 -22.84
C VAL A 691 15.33 2.15 -21.62
N ILE A 692 14.94 2.59 -20.42
CA ILE A 692 15.23 1.85 -19.18
C ILE A 692 13.95 1.64 -18.37
N ASN A 693 13.76 0.41 -17.87
CA ASN A 693 12.82 0.12 -16.80
C ASN A 693 13.53 -0.60 -15.65
N LEU A 694 13.62 0.06 -14.49
CA LEU A 694 14.29 -0.43 -13.27
C LEU A 694 13.38 -0.31 -12.04
N SER A 695 12.06 -0.34 -12.25
CA SER A 695 11.04 -0.17 -11.20
C SER A 695 11.04 -1.30 -10.16
N ASP A 696 10.56 -1.05 -8.94
CA ASP A 696 10.52 -2.05 -7.85
C ASP A 696 11.94 -2.67 -7.61
N ASN A 697 12.81 -1.78 -7.15
CA ASN A 697 14.18 -2.01 -6.68
C ASN A 697 14.47 -1.01 -5.55
N THR A 698 15.71 -0.85 -5.09
CA THR A 698 16.02 0.08 -3.98
C THR A 698 17.14 1.04 -4.38
N PHE A 699 16.79 2.17 -4.99
CA PHE A 699 17.78 3.12 -5.52
C PHE A 699 18.48 3.91 -4.42
N THR A 700 17.73 4.42 -3.44
CA THR A 700 18.12 5.51 -2.52
C THR A 700 18.62 6.77 -3.27
N ALA A 701 19.04 7.80 -2.53
CA ALA A 701 19.69 8.96 -3.13
C ALA A 701 21.00 8.61 -3.88
N ALA A 702 21.71 7.54 -3.47
CA ALA A 702 22.97 7.12 -4.09
C ALA A 702 22.76 6.58 -5.52
N GLY A 703 21.86 5.61 -5.69
CA GLY A 703 21.50 5.06 -7.01
C GLY A 703 20.88 6.12 -7.93
N ALA A 704 20.02 7.00 -7.39
CA ALA A 704 19.45 8.12 -8.14
C ALA A 704 20.53 9.08 -8.70
N ARG A 705 21.47 9.51 -7.86
CA ARG A 705 22.61 10.35 -8.29
C ARG A 705 23.61 9.61 -9.19
N ALA A 706 23.63 8.29 -9.20
CA ALA A 706 24.39 7.50 -10.17
C ALA A 706 23.68 7.48 -11.54
N MET A 707 22.36 7.25 -11.57
CA MET A 707 21.54 7.25 -12.78
C MET A 707 21.49 8.65 -13.45
N ALA A 708 21.39 9.71 -12.65
CA ALA A 708 21.48 11.11 -13.10
C ALA A 708 22.76 11.43 -13.90
N LYS A 709 23.84 10.64 -13.76
CA LYS A 709 25.09 10.81 -14.52
C LYS A 709 25.07 10.14 -15.90
N VAL A 710 23.98 9.47 -16.29
CA VAL A 710 23.88 8.67 -17.53
C VAL A 710 22.57 8.80 -18.32
N ILE A 711 21.55 9.43 -17.76
CA ILE A 711 20.22 9.63 -18.39
C ILE A 711 20.26 10.38 -19.75
N GLY A 712 21.38 11.00 -20.13
CA GLY A 712 21.53 11.95 -21.25
C GLY A 712 21.14 11.51 -22.67
N THR A 713 20.87 10.23 -22.94
CA THR A 713 20.47 9.72 -24.28
C THR A 713 19.07 9.14 -24.35
N LEU A 714 18.37 9.03 -23.21
CA LEU A 714 17.16 8.24 -23.07
C LEU A 714 15.93 8.91 -23.71
N GLU A 715 15.06 8.09 -24.28
CA GLU A 715 13.74 8.48 -24.74
C GLU A 715 12.69 8.11 -23.68
N GLU A 716 12.92 7.05 -22.88
CA GLU A 716 11.96 6.53 -21.89
C GLU A 716 12.67 6.13 -20.59
N VAL A 717 12.17 6.64 -19.46
CA VAL A 717 12.69 6.40 -18.10
C VAL A 717 11.54 5.92 -17.21
N VAL A 718 11.57 4.65 -16.81
CA VAL A 718 10.55 4.02 -15.97
C VAL A 718 11.24 3.49 -14.70
N MET A 719 11.00 4.14 -13.56
CA MET A 719 11.65 3.80 -12.29
C MET A 719 10.66 3.96 -11.11
N HIS A 720 9.43 3.49 -11.27
CA HIS A 720 8.43 3.55 -10.19
C HIS A 720 8.84 2.67 -8.99
N GLN A 721 8.31 2.96 -7.80
CA GLN A 721 8.48 2.12 -6.59
C GLN A 721 9.97 1.84 -6.28
N ASN A 722 10.78 2.89 -6.08
CA ASN A 722 12.24 2.75 -5.95
C ASN A 722 12.86 3.40 -4.70
N GLY A 723 12.03 4.00 -3.82
CA GLY A 723 12.50 4.69 -2.62
C GLY A 723 13.37 5.93 -2.93
N ILE A 724 13.13 6.60 -4.06
CA ILE A 724 13.89 7.79 -4.46
C ILE A 724 13.31 9.03 -3.75
N LYS A 725 13.94 9.44 -2.66
CA LYS A 725 13.59 10.65 -1.91
C LYS A 725 13.96 11.95 -2.65
N ALA A 726 13.38 13.09 -2.23
CA ALA A 726 13.51 14.42 -2.83
C ALA A 726 14.91 14.77 -3.41
N LYS A 727 15.98 14.70 -2.60
CA LYS A 727 17.37 14.99 -3.05
C LYS A 727 17.87 14.07 -4.18
N GLY A 728 17.28 12.88 -4.35
CA GLY A 728 17.48 11.99 -5.49
C GLY A 728 16.68 12.40 -6.73
N ILE A 729 15.43 12.84 -6.54
CA ILE A 729 14.58 13.40 -7.61
C ILE A 729 15.18 14.70 -8.17
N GLU A 730 15.68 15.60 -7.32
CA GLU A 730 16.42 16.81 -7.71
C GLU A 730 17.62 16.48 -8.63
N ALA A 731 18.41 15.46 -8.28
CA ALA A 731 19.55 15.03 -9.09
C ALA A 731 19.12 14.47 -10.45
N ILE A 732 18.02 13.71 -10.49
CA ILE A 732 17.42 13.18 -11.72
C ILE A 732 16.87 14.33 -12.59
N ALA A 733 16.12 15.27 -12.01
CA ALA A 733 15.60 16.46 -12.68
C ALA A 733 16.73 17.30 -13.32
N ALA A 734 17.81 17.56 -12.57
CA ALA A 734 18.99 18.25 -13.07
C ALA A 734 19.68 17.54 -14.25
N SER A 735 19.50 16.22 -14.38
CA SER A 735 19.96 15.45 -15.55
C SER A 735 19.01 15.54 -16.75
N PHE A 736 17.69 15.59 -16.53
CA PHE A 736 16.68 15.71 -17.60
C PHE A 736 16.87 16.99 -18.43
N LYS A 737 17.30 18.10 -17.83
CA LYS A 737 17.65 19.34 -18.55
C LYS A 737 18.74 19.16 -19.63
N LYS A 738 19.50 18.08 -19.59
CA LYS A 738 20.52 17.70 -20.60
C LYS A 738 20.04 16.64 -21.59
N ASN A 739 18.79 16.17 -21.45
CA ASN A 739 18.20 15.16 -22.32
C ASN A 739 16.88 15.65 -22.96
N PRO A 740 16.94 16.35 -24.10
CA PRO A 740 15.76 16.82 -24.83
C PRO A 740 15.01 15.71 -25.59
N LYS A 741 15.41 14.43 -25.46
CA LYS A 741 14.77 13.30 -26.13
C LYS A 741 13.64 12.63 -25.33
N LEU A 742 13.47 12.97 -24.05
CA LEU A 742 12.52 12.29 -23.17
C LEU A 742 11.08 12.42 -23.69
N ARG A 743 10.44 11.26 -23.82
CA ARG A 743 9.06 11.02 -24.24
C ARG A 743 8.24 10.41 -23.11
N VAL A 744 8.82 9.49 -22.34
CA VAL A 744 8.17 8.88 -21.17
C VAL A 744 9.02 9.13 -19.92
N ILE A 745 8.40 9.69 -18.90
CA ILE A 745 8.94 9.74 -17.54
C ILE A 745 7.88 9.14 -16.61
N ASN A 746 8.16 7.96 -16.07
CA ASN A 746 7.42 7.39 -14.96
C ASN A 746 8.35 7.22 -13.75
N LEU A 747 8.04 7.97 -12.69
CA LEU A 747 8.72 7.94 -11.40
C LEU A 747 7.71 7.79 -10.25
N SER A 748 6.53 7.21 -10.49
CA SER A 748 5.48 7.05 -9.48
C SER A 748 5.95 6.23 -8.28
N ASP A 749 5.26 6.32 -7.13
CA ASP A 749 5.65 5.61 -5.89
C ASP A 749 7.13 5.89 -5.52
N ASN A 750 7.46 7.17 -5.43
CA ASN A 750 8.76 7.67 -4.97
C ASN A 750 8.57 9.00 -4.23
N THR A 751 9.24 9.18 -3.09
CA THR A 751 9.06 10.33 -2.19
C THR A 751 9.60 11.65 -2.78
N PHE A 752 8.86 12.29 -3.71
CA PHE A 752 9.25 13.59 -4.30
C PHE A 752 9.22 14.71 -3.25
N THR A 753 8.14 14.76 -2.46
CA THR A 753 7.68 15.95 -1.73
C THR A 753 7.45 17.17 -2.64
N ALA A 754 6.94 18.27 -2.08
CA ALA A 754 6.85 19.54 -2.81
C ALA A 754 8.21 20.02 -3.33
N ALA A 755 9.33 19.67 -2.68
CA ALA A 755 10.68 20.05 -3.11
C ALA A 755 11.09 19.35 -4.42
N GLY A 756 10.97 18.02 -4.50
CA GLY A 756 11.26 17.25 -5.72
C GLY A 756 10.31 17.60 -6.86
N ALA A 757 9.04 17.85 -6.55
CA ALA A 757 8.06 18.35 -7.52
C ALA A 757 8.44 19.74 -8.09
N ARG A 758 8.82 20.70 -7.24
CA ARG A 758 9.34 22.01 -7.67
C ARG A 758 10.64 21.90 -8.47
N ALA A 759 11.51 20.93 -8.16
CA ALA A 759 12.71 20.65 -8.95
C ALA A 759 12.40 20.09 -10.35
N MET A 760 11.40 19.22 -10.46
CA MET A 760 10.89 18.73 -11.75
C MET A 760 10.23 19.85 -12.58
N ALA A 761 9.41 20.69 -11.95
CA ALA A 761 8.78 21.85 -12.60
C ALA A 761 9.83 22.79 -13.23
N LYS A 762 10.97 23.02 -12.56
CA LYS A 762 12.09 23.84 -13.07
C LYS A 762 12.76 23.27 -14.33
N VAL A 763 12.51 22.02 -14.73
CA VAL A 763 13.12 21.39 -15.93
C VAL A 763 12.12 20.97 -17.01
N LEU A 764 10.84 20.76 -16.69
CA LEU A 764 9.81 20.37 -17.65
C LEU A 764 9.76 21.24 -18.93
N PRO A 765 9.86 22.59 -18.89
CA PRO A 765 9.88 23.44 -20.09
C PRO A 765 10.98 23.17 -21.12
N SER A 766 11.99 22.35 -20.77
CA SER A 766 13.03 21.88 -21.71
C SER A 766 12.65 20.57 -22.45
N LEU A 767 11.67 19.82 -21.95
CA LEU A 767 11.34 18.45 -22.39
C LEU A 767 10.24 18.44 -23.45
N ARG A 768 10.52 19.09 -24.59
CA ARG A 768 9.57 19.33 -25.69
C ARG A 768 9.02 18.09 -26.40
N LEU A 769 9.55 16.90 -26.08
CA LEU A 769 9.11 15.63 -26.66
C LEU A 769 8.28 14.78 -25.68
N ILE A 770 7.98 15.27 -24.47
CA ILE A 770 7.22 14.52 -23.48
C ILE A 770 5.83 14.14 -23.99
N GLU A 771 5.51 12.85 -23.86
CA GLU A 771 4.24 12.21 -24.21
C GLU A 771 3.54 11.69 -22.94
N VAL A 772 4.29 11.13 -21.99
CA VAL A 772 3.78 10.57 -20.72
C VAL A 772 4.57 11.12 -19.54
N LEU A 773 3.85 11.64 -18.54
CA LEU A 773 4.39 12.15 -17.29
C LEU A 773 3.61 11.51 -16.14
N ASN A 774 4.24 10.58 -15.42
CA ASN A 774 3.61 9.88 -14.30
C ASN A 774 4.42 10.07 -13.01
N PHE A 775 3.82 10.81 -12.07
CA PHE A 775 4.29 11.02 -10.70
C PHE A 775 3.18 10.68 -9.69
N GLY A 776 2.38 9.64 -9.97
CA GLY A 776 1.40 9.12 -9.00
C GLY A 776 2.09 8.67 -7.70
N ASP A 777 1.42 8.82 -6.56
CA ASP A 777 1.89 8.32 -5.25
C ASP A 777 3.26 8.89 -4.82
N CYS A 778 3.56 10.12 -5.25
CA CYS A 778 4.85 10.78 -5.01
C CYS A 778 4.87 11.78 -3.83
N LEU A 779 3.74 11.95 -3.12
CA LEU A 779 3.56 12.95 -2.07
C LEU A 779 3.89 14.40 -2.52
N CYS A 780 3.59 14.76 -3.78
CA CYS A 780 3.92 16.09 -4.33
C CYS A 780 3.25 17.26 -3.57
N ARG A 781 2.13 17.01 -2.88
CA ARG A 781 1.26 18.01 -2.23
C ARG A 781 0.71 19.05 -3.22
N ASN A 782 -0.16 19.92 -2.70
CA ASN A 782 -0.81 21.00 -3.45
C ASN A 782 0.21 21.83 -4.25
N ASP A 783 1.19 22.38 -3.55
CA ASP A 783 2.20 23.29 -4.09
C ASP A 783 3.08 22.64 -5.18
N GLY A 784 3.51 21.40 -4.96
CA GLY A 784 4.32 20.66 -5.91
C GLY A 784 3.56 20.32 -7.20
N ALA A 785 2.31 19.87 -7.07
CA ALA A 785 1.46 19.58 -8.24
C ALA A 785 1.10 20.84 -9.02
N ILE A 786 0.77 21.96 -8.34
CA ILE A 786 0.53 23.25 -8.99
C ILE A 786 1.78 23.76 -9.70
N ALA A 787 2.97 23.60 -9.11
CA ALA A 787 4.23 23.97 -9.77
C ALA A 787 4.49 23.13 -11.04
N ILE A 788 4.28 21.80 -10.97
CA ILE A 788 4.39 20.90 -12.12
C ILE A 788 3.44 21.36 -13.24
N VAL A 789 2.15 21.51 -12.94
CA VAL A 789 1.12 21.84 -13.96
C VAL A 789 1.31 23.26 -14.50
N SER A 790 1.73 24.22 -13.68
CA SER A 790 2.02 25.59 -14.11
C SER A 790 3.30 25.70 -14.95
N SER A 791 4.22 24.73 -14.88
CA SER A 791 5.39 24.63 -15.78
C SER A 791 5.04 24.04 -17.17
N LEU A 792 3.89 23.39 -17.30
CA LEU A 792 3.41 22.82 -18.56
C LEU A 792 2.69 23.89 -19.39
N SER A 793 3.27 24.20 -20.55
CA SER A 793 2.65 25.04 -21.59
C SER A 793 2.28 24.22 -22.82
N SER A 794 1.06 24.39 -23.35
CA SER A 794 0.57 23.66 -24.53
C SER A 794 1.31 23.99 -25.83
N CYS A 795 1.85 25.20 -25.96
CA CYS A 795 2.71 25.58 -27.09
C CYS A 795 4.07 24.86 -27.07
N VAL A 796 4.49 24.32 -25.92
CA VAL A 796 5.80 23.66 -25.72
C VAL A 796 5.65 22.14 -25.67
N HIS A 797 4.65 21.65 -24.94
CA HIS A 797 4.40 20.23 -24.66
C HIS A 797 3.20 19.70 -25.46
N PHE A 798 3.05 20.13 -26.72
CA PHE A 798 1.96 19.76 -27.64
C PHE A 798 1.85 18.25 -27.96
N ARG A 799 2.76 17.43 -27.41
CA ARG A 799 2.81 15.97 -27.52
C ARG A 799 2.30 15.21 -26.30
N ILE A 800 2.02 15.92 -25.19
CA ILE A 800 1.62 15.28 -23.94
C ILE A 800 0.24 14.62 -24.08
N LYS A 801 0.19 13.33 -23.78
CA LYS A 801 -0.97 12.44 -23.86
C LYS A 801 -1.45 12.06 -22.46
N GLU A 802 -0.53 11.81 -21.55
CA GLU A 802 -0.84 11.37 -20.19
C GLU A 802 -0.14 12.23 -19.14
N VAL A 803 -0.92 12.65 -18.15
CA VAL A 803 -0.44 13.23 -16.89
C VAL A 803 -1.07 12.44 -15.75
N ASN A 804 -0.25 11.78 -14.93
CA ASN A 804 -0.71 11.11 -13.72
C ASN A 804 -0.13 11.78 -12.47
N LEU A 805 -1.05 12.23 -11.60
CA LEU A 805 -0.83 12.83 -10.29
C LEU A 805 -1.79 12.21 -9.24
N SER A 806 -2.11 10.92 -9.36
CA SER A 806 -2.80 10.14 -8.30
C SER A 806 -2.02 10.14 -6.99
N GLY A 807 -2.62 9.81 -5.85
CA GLY A 807 -1.85 9.49 -4.63
C GLY A 807 -0.97 10.62 -4.05
N ASN A 808 -1.19 11.87 -4.47
CA ASN A 808 -0.29 13.00 -4.16
C ASN A 808 -0.79 13.89 -3.01
N GLU A 809 -1.86 13.47 -2.34
CA GLU A 809 -2.54 14.21 -1.27
C GLU A 809 -2.92 15.63 -1.74
N LEU A 810 -3.60 15.70 -2.88
CA LEU A 810 -4.09 16.96 -3.46
C LEU A 810 -5.49 17.28 -2.95
N SER A 811 -5.70 18.54 -2.55
CA SER A 811 -7.03 19.03 -2.14
C SER A 811 -7.98 19.16 -3.34
N ALA A 812 -9.28 19.18 -3.06
CA ALA A 812 -10.32 19.47 -4.05
C ALA A 812 -10.08 20.77 -4.85
N GLU A 813 -9.63 21.85 -4.18
CA GLU A 813 -9.33 23.12 -4.85
C GLU A 813 -8.11 23.01 -5.78
N THR A 814 -7.10 22.23 -5.40
CA THR A 814 -5.94 21.94 -6.26
C THR A 814 -6.36 21.13 -7.49
N VAL A 815 -7.16 20.07 -7.31
CA VAL A 815 -7.66 19.27 -8.43
C VAL A 815 -8.56 20.09 -9.36
N GLU A 816 -9.40 20.99 -8.84
CA GLU A 816 -10.19 21.94 -9.65
C GLU A 816 -9.29 22.86 -10.51
N LYS A 817 -8.19 23.38 -9.95
CA LYS A 817 -7.20 24.19 -10.67
C LYS A 817 -6.49 23.38 -11.76
N ILE A 818 -6.06 22.15 -11.46
CA ILE A 818 -5.37 21.26 -12.39
C ILE A 818 -6.29 20.90 -13.57
N VAL A 819 -7.53 20.50 -13.28
CA VAL A 819 -8.54 20.19 -14.31
C VAL A 819 -8.76 21.39 -15.25
N ARG A 820 -8.97 22.60 -14.71
CA ARG A 820 -9.13 23.82 -15.54
C ARG A 820 -7.91 24.16 -16.40
N ALA A 821 -6.69 23.88 -15.91
CA ALA A 821 -5.47 24.09 -16.68
C ALA A 821 -5.38 23.17 -17.90
N PHE A 822 -5.84 21.92 -17.78
CA PHE A 822 -5.86 20.98 -18.91
C PHE A 822 -7.06 21.14 -19.85
N GLU A 823 -8.24 21.52 -19.34
CA GLU A 823 -9.50 21.70 -20.10
C GLU A 823 -9.39 22.58 -21.35
N THR A 824 -8.60 23.66 -21.28
CA THR A 824 -8.60 24.72 -22.32
C THR A 824 -7.33 24.74 -23.17
N ALA A 825 -6.28 24.04 -22.76
CA ALA A 825 -4.95 24.20 -23.34
C ALA A 825 -4.41 22.96 -24.08
N PHE A 826 -4.74 21.72 -23.65
CA PHE A 826 -4.04 20.52 -24.12
C PHE A 826 -4.94 19.53 -24.89
N ARG A 827 -4.32 18.69 -25.72
CA ARG A 827 -4.97 17.54 -26.38
C ARG A 827 -4.65 16.24 -25.64
N LEU A 828 -4.92 16.26 -24.35
CA LEU A 828 -4.59 15.17 -23.44
C LEU A 828 -5.52 13.97 -23.68
N GLN A 829 -4.98 12.76 -23.55
CA GLN A 829 -5.71 11.49 -23.65
C GLN A 829 -6.09 10.95 -22.27
N SER A 830 -5.28 11.22 -21.25
CA SER A 830 -5.51 10.80 -19.85
C SER A 830 -4.94 11.82 -18.84
N LEU A 831 -5.75 12.19 -17.85
CA LEU A 831 -5.41 12.99 -16.67
C LEU A 831 -5.84 12.19 -15.44
N ILE A 832 -4.88 11.50 -14.82
CA ILE A 832 -5.14 10.58 -13.71
C ILE A 832 -4.93 11.32 -12.39
N LEU A 833 -5.98 11.41 -11.58
CA LEU A 833 -6.08 12.20 -10.35
C LEU A 833 -6.83 11.47 -9.22
N HIS A 834 -7.08 10.16 -9.37
CA HIS A 834 -7.66 9.31 -8.31
C HIS A 834 -6.76 9.23 -7.06
N THR A 835 -7.28 8.69 -5.96
CA THR A 835 -6.52 8.49 -4.71
C THR A 835 -5.92 9.80 -4.15
N ASN A 836 -6.67 10.89 -4.22
CA ASN A 836 -6.30 12.20 -3.66
C ASN A 836 -7.21 12.55 -2.46
N ASN A 837 -7.21 13.81 -2.02
CA ASN A 837 -7.88 14.26 -0.80
C ASN A 837 -9.00 15.28 -1.12
N LEU A 838 -10.01 14.83 -1.88
CA LEU A 838 -11.13 15.64 -2.36
C LEU A 838 -12.29 15.71 -1.34
N GLY A 839 -12.45 14.66 -0.52
CA GLY A 839 -13.43 14.57 0.57
C GLY A 839 -14.84 14.92 0.13
N HIS A 840 -15.52 15.79 0.89
CA HIS A 840 -16.92 16.17 0.61
C HIS A 840 -17.14 16.84 -0.76
N ARG A 841 -16.08 17.30 -1.45
CA ARG A 841 -16.15 17.85 -2.81
C ARG A 841 -15.93 16.80 -3.90
N PHE A 842 -15.69 15.53 -3.55
CA PHE A 842 -15.54 14.43 -4.52
C PHE A 842 -16.73 14.39 -5.50
N ALA A 843 -17.96 14.35 -4.98
CA ALA A 843 -19.18 14.27 -5.80
C ALA A 843 -19.36 15.49 -6.73
N GLU A 844 -19.02 16.69 -6.25
CA GLU A 844 -19.03 17.93 -7.03
C GLU A 844 -18.03 17.87 -8.20
N LEU A 845 -16.78 17.49 -7.91
CA LEU A 845 -15.72 17.39 -8.91
C LEU A 845 -15.98 16.26 -9.90
N LYS A 846 -16.50 15.10 -9.45
CA LYS A 846 -16.91 13.99 -10.32
C LYS A 846 -18.05 14.41 -11.25
N GLN A 847 -19.06 15.12 -10.75
CA GLN A 847 -20.12 15.67 -11.61
C GLN A 847 -19.58 16.70 -12.62
N TYR A 848 -18.59 17.51 -12.24
CA TYR A 848 -17.91 18.46 -13.12
C TYR A 848 -17.03 17.78 -14.19
N THR A 849 -16.41 16.63 -13.90
CA THR A 849 -15.54 15.89 -14.84
C THR A 849 -16.23 14.81 -15.65
N VAL A 850 -17.43 14.34 -15.26
CA VAL A 850 -18.21 13.28 -15.97
C VAL A 850 -18.39 13.50 -17.48
N LYS A 851 -18.34 14.76 -17.97
CA LYS A 851 -18.43 15.09 -19.41
C LYS A 851 -17.06 15.18 -20.13
N LYS A 852 -15.99 14.75 -19.48
CA LYS A 852 -14.59 14.95 -19.89
C LYS A 852 -13.85 13.61 -19.80
N ASN A 853 -14.13 12.71 -20.74
CA ASN A 853 -13.70 11.30 -20.75
C ASN A 853 -12.18 11.06 -20.65
N PHE A 854 -11.35 12.11 -20.73
CA PHE A 854 -9.90 12.03 -20.51
C PHE A 854 -9.50 12.24 -19.04
N ILE A 855 -10.42 12.55 -18.12
CA ILE A 855 -10.11 12.83 -16.71
C ILE A 855 -10.59 11.69 -15.84
N ASP A 856 -9.66 11.08 -15.11
CA ASP A 856 -9.97 10.05 -14.13
C ASP A 856 -9.77 10.60 -12.70
N LEU A 857 -10.84 10.54 -11.92
CA LEU A 857 -10.86 10.88 -10.48
C LEU A 857 -11.02 9.63 -9.59
N GLY A 858 -11.10 8.42 -10.15
CA GLY A 858 -11.39 7.19 -9.40
C GLY A 858 -12.82 7.15 -8.87
N GLU A 859 -13.06 6.29 -7.88
CA GLU A 859 -14.31 6.20 -7.13
C GLU A 859 -14.18 6.87 -5.75
N GLU A 860 -15.31 7.13 -5.07
CA GLU A 860 -15.33 7.80 -3.76
C GLU A 860 -14.61 6.97 -2.68
N SER A 861 -14.46 5.65 -2.90
CA SER A 861 -13.64 4.74 -2.08
C SER A 861 -12.14 4.94 -2.21
N ASP A 862 -11.67 5.55 -3.30
CA ASP A 862 -10.24 5.78 -3.53
C ASP A 862 -9.77 7.05 -2.79
N ASP A 863 -10.69 7.99 -2.54
CA ASP A 863 -10.43 9.25 -1.87
C ASP A 863 -9.98 9.06 -0.42
N GLN A 864 -8.96 9.82 -0.02
CA GLN A 864 -8.32 9.69 1.29
C GLN A 864 -8.91 10.63 2.37
N GLY A 865 -9.88 11.50 2.02
CA GLY A 865 -10.53 12.47 2.89
C GLY A 865 -10.41 13.91 2.39
N SER A 866 -10.75 14.91 3.20
CA SER A 866 -10.59 16.33 2.82
C SER A 866 -9.27 16.92 3.33
N LEU A 867 -8.45 17.50 2.43
CA LEU A 867 -7.46 18.50 2.84
C LEU A 867 -8.13 19.88 2.83
N ASP A 868 -8.33 20.46 4.00
CA ASP A 868 -8.71 21.87 4.12
C ASP A 868 -7.57 22.78 3.65
N GLY A 869 -7.96 23.94 3.10
CA GLY A 869 -7.08 24.85 2.34
C GLY A 869 -6.10 25.67 3.19
N GLY A 870 -5.26 25.00 3.97
CA GLY A 870 -4.10 25.61 4.61
C GLY A 870 -3.17 26.24 3.57
N LYS A 871 -2.64 27.43 3.86
CA LYS A 871 -1.70 28.13 2.99
C LYS A 871 -0.27 27.76 3.34
N ASP A 872 0.37 26.98 2.47
CA ASP A 872 1.82 26.82 2.48
C ASP A 872 2.46 28.21 2.24
N ALA A 873 3.19 28.71 3.24
CA ALA A 873 3.72 30.08 3.26
C ALA A 873 5.04 30.16 4.03
N GLU A 874 5.98 29.27 3.70
CA GLU A 874 7.37 29.38 4.19
C GLU A 874 8.04 30.61 3.57
N THR A 875 8.45 31.55 4.43
CA THR A 875 9.11 32.79 4.02
C THR A 875 10.63 32.65 4.14
N ASP A 876 11.25 32.01 3.13
CA ASP A 876 12.71 32.05 2.99
C ASP A 876 13.17 33.44 2.52
N SER A 877 14.13 34.01 3.25
CA SER A 877 14.76 35.29 2.93
C SER A 877 16.14 35.07 2.32
N GLU A 878 16.25 35.14 0.99
CA GLU A 878 17.54 35.10 0.29
C GLU A 878 18.29 36.44 0.46
N GLU A 879 19.33 36.44 1.30
CA GLU A 879 20.41 37.45 1.20
C GLU A 879 21.37 37.05 0.07
N GLU A 880 21.37 37.77 -1.05
CA GLU A 880 22.59 37.89 -1.87
C GLU A 880 22.70 39.25 -2.58
N SER A 881 23.94 39.75 -2.76
CA SER A 881 24.24 41.14 -3.15
C SER A 881 24.38 41.34 -4.66
N GLY A 882 23.71 42.34 -5.25
CA GLY A 882 23.58 42.43 -6.73
C GLY A 882 23.57 43.78 -7.48
N ASN A 883 23.64 44.94 -6.80
CA ASN A 883 23.96 46.30 -7.33
C ASN A 883 23.28 46.90 -8.61
N GLU A 884 22.76 48.13 -8.47
CA GLU A 884 22.48 49.17 -9.50
C GLU A 884 21.37 48.95 -10.58
N GLY A 885 20.50 49.97 -10.72
CA GLY A 885 19.51 50.11 -11.81
C GLY A 885 18.26 50.89 -11.39
N ASP A 886 18.28 52.22 -11.52
CA ASP A 886 17.16 53.11 -11.17
C ASP A 886 15.95 52.97 -12.13
N ASP A 887 14.72 53.16 -11.64
CA ASP A 887 13.90 54.32 -12.05
C ASP A 887 12.73 54.60 -11.08
N GLU A 888 12.16 55.80 -11.16
CA GLU A 888 11.15 56.33 -10.22
C GLU A 888 9.71 55.88 -10.53
N ASN A 889 8.85 55.71 -9.50
CA ASN A 889 7.75 56.66 -9.18
C ASN A 889 6.86 56.21 -8.02
N THR A 890 6.30 57.19 -7.29
CA THR A 890 5.35 57.02 -6.18
C THR A 890 4.02 57.71 -6.49
N GLU A 891 2.89 57.07 -6.20
CA GLU A 891 1.60 57.78 -6.03
C GLU A 891 0.86 57.30 -4.76
N ASP A 892 0.62 58.25 -3.85
CA ASP A 892 -0.39 58.12 -2.79
C ASP A 892 -1.80 58.20 -3.39
N THR A 893 -2.78 57.54 -2.77
CA THR A 893 -4.21 57.89 -2.95
C THR A 893 -4.95 57.92 -1.62
N GLU A 894 -5.80 58.94 -1.47
CA GLU A 894 -6.37 59.36 -0.18
C GLU A 894 -7.64 58.58 0.24
N ARG A 895 -8.07 58.73 1.50
CA ARG A 895 -9.31 58.17 2.04
C ARG A 895 -10.48 59.15 1.89
N GLU A 896 -11.53 58.79 1.17
CA GLU A 896 -12.78 59.58 1.13
C GLU A 896 -13.63 59.47 2.42
N PRO A 897 -14.41 60.52 2.78
CA PRO A 897 -15.30 60.54 3.95
C PRO A 897 -16.71 59.96 3.68
N MET A 898 -17.41 59.58 4.76
CA MET A 898 -18.72 58.91 4.70
C MET A 898 -19.86 59.72 4.06
N LYS A 899 -20.74 59.02 3.34
CA LYS A 899 -22.05 59.50 2.83
C LYS A 899 -23.20 58.74 3.49
N ILE A 900 -24.20 59.47 3.99
CA ILE A 900 -25.42 58.88 4.57
C ILE A 900 -26.32 58.37 3.43
N LEU A 901 -26.67 57.08 3.47
CA LEU A 901 -27.54 56.43 2.47
C LEU A 901 -29.04 56.58 2.80
N SER A 902 -29.86 56.60 1.75
CA SER A 902 -31.29 56.94 1.83
C SER A 902 -32.21 55.73 2.13
N PRO A 903 -33.45 55.94 2.63
CA PRO A 903 -34.29 54.84 3.16
C PRO A 903 -34.78 53.77 2.19
N LYS A 904 -34.51 53.86 0.88
CA LYS A 904 -35.06 52.93 -0.13
C LYS A 904 -34.33 51.59 -0.25
N THR A 905 -33.10 51.47 0.25
CA THR A 905 -32.30 50.22 0.15
C THR A 905 -32.62 49.18 1.22
N LEU A 906 -33.43 49.52 2.24
CA LEU A 906 -33.63 48.70 3.44
C LEU A 906 -34.67 47.56 3.30
N ASN A 907 -35.25 47.38 2.11
CA ASN A 907 -36.50 46.64 1.90
C ASN A 907 -36.38 45.37 1.04
N ARG A 908 -35.16 44.91 0.71
CA ARG A 908 -34.96 43.56 0.13
C ARG A 908 -34.88 42.52 1.24
N PRO A 909 -35.36 41.28 1.05
CA PRO A 909 -35.16 40.22 2.04
C PRO A 909 -33.66 39.95 2.23
N VAL A 910 -33.29 39.53 3.45
CA VAL A 910 -31.95 39.00 3.72
C VAL A 910 -31.76 37.66 3.00
N THR A 911 -30.62 37.46 2.35
CA THR A 911 -30.25 36.20 1.68
C THR A 911 -29.13 35.46 2.41
N GLU A 912 -28.90 34.20 2.05
CA GLU A 912 -27.78 33.40 2.56
C GLU A 912 -26.42 34.02 2.19
N ASP A 913 -26.31 34.60 0.97
CA ASP A 913 -25.15 35.41 0.55
C ASP A 913 -24.89 36.62 1.46
N ASP A 914 -25.92 37.26 2.02
CA ASP A 914 -25.72 38.39 2.95
C ASP A 914 -25.08 37.91 4.25
N MET A 915 -25.45 36.72 4.73
CA MET A 915 -24.89 36.11 5.93
C MET A 915 -23.42 35.75 5.71
N ILE A 916 -23.12 35.09 4.58
CA ILE A 916 -21.75 34.72 4.18
C ILE A 916 -20.88 35.97 3.91
N SER A 917 -21.45 37.03 3.32
CA SER A 917 -20.76 38.30 3.14
C SER A 917 -20.49 38.99 4.48
N PHE A 918 -21.41 38.91 5.45
CA PHE A 918 -21.23 39.55 6.74
C PHE A 918 -20.20 38.83 7.61
N THR A 919 -20.18 37.49 7.58
CA THR A 919 -19.17 36.72 8.33
C THR A 919 -17.76 36.99 7.79
N ARG A 920 -17.61 37.01 6.46
CA ARG A 920 -16.33 37.32 5.79
C ARG A 920 -15.90 38.79 5.91
N ARG A 921 -16.84 39.74 5.93
CA ARG A 921 -16.56 41.17 6.08
C ARG A 921 -17.79 41.92 6.63
N PRO A 922 -17.90 42.14 7.95
CA PRO A 922 -19.05 42.82 8.52
C PRO A 922 -19.12 44.29 8.06
N THR A 923 -20.33 44.79 7.82
CA THR A 923 -20.53 46.19 7.42
C THR A 923 -21.78 46.80 8.05
N MET A 924 -21.77 48.11 8.26
CA MET A 924 -22.93 48.84 8.80
C MET A 924 -24.19 48.73 7.92
N THR A 925 -24.04 48.62 6.59
CA THR A 925 -25.17 48.44 5.67
C THR A 925 -25.89 47.11 5.92
N LEU A 926 -25.13 46.03 6.12
CA LEU A 926 -25.68 44.71 6.45
C LEU A 926 -26.23 44.69 7.89
N LEU A 927 -25.51 45.22 8.88
CA LEU A 927 -25.99 45.30 10.28
C LEU A 927 -27.35 46.02 10.36
N ASN A 928 -27.51 47.16 9.68
CA ASN A 928 -28.76 47.91 9.66
C ASN A 928 -29.91 47.10 9.02
N THR A 929 -29.62 46.35 7.96
CA THR A 929 -30.58 45.47 7.29
C THR A 929 -31.01 44.31 8.21
N PHE A 930 -30.05 43.70 8.91
CA PHE A 930 -30.26 42.59 9.84
C PHE A 930 -31.05 43.01 11.07
N VAL A 931 -30.75 44.17 11.66
CA VAL A 931 -31.50 44.72 12.81
C VAL A 931 -32.94 45.06 12.42
N CYS A 932 -33.21 45.45 11.18
CA CYS A 932 -34.58 45.61 10.68
C CYS A 932 -35.29 44.28 10.37
N GLN A 933 -34.55 43.17 10.19
CA GLN A 933 -35.07 41.86 9.80
C GLN A 933 -34.67 40.73 10.76
N GLN A 934 -34.56 41.01 12.06
CA GLN A 934 -34.09 40.08 13.10
C GLN A 934 -34.73 38.68 13.02
N LYS A 935 -36.05 38.61 12.75
CA LYS A 935 -36.76 37.32 12.62
C LYS A 935 -36.26 36.48 11.45
N SER A 936 -35.96 37.11 10.31
CA SER A 936 -35.41 36.43 9.13
C SER A 936 -33.98 35.93 9.40
N VAL A 937 -33.16 36.75 10.07
CA VAL A 937 -31.78 36.38 10.44
C VAL A 937 -31.77 35.18 11.41
N VAL A 938 -32.63 35.21 12.43
CA VAL A 938 -32.80 34.10 13.39
C VAL A 938 -33.36 32.83 12.72
N GLU A 939 -34.27 32.96 11.75
CA GLU A 939 -34.81 31.80 11.02
C GLU A 939 -33.78 31.20 10.03
N MET A 940 -32.91 32.00 9.40
CA MET A 940 -31.82 31.46 8.58
C MET A 940 -30.75 30.77 9.45
N LEU A 941 -30.37 31.39 10.58
CA LEU A 941 -29.51 30.75 11.58
C LEU A 941 -30.18 29.54 12.28
N ARG A 942 -31.46 29.25 12.03
CA ARG A 942 -32.17 28.14 12.69
C ARG A 942 -31.53 26.78 12.42
N LYS A 943 -30.98 26.57 11.22
CA LYS A 943 -30.24 25.33 10.89
C LYS A 943 -28.97 25.20 11.76
N GLY A 944 -28.11 26.20 11.80
CA GLY A 944 -26.92 26.22 12.66
C GLY A 944 -27.24 26.11 14.16
N LEU A 945 -28.34 26.74 14.59
CA LEU A 945 -28.89 26.60 15.95
C LEU A 945 -29.41 25.18 16.26
N GLU A 946 -29.84 24.41 15.26
CA GLU A 946 -30.27 23.01 15.38
C GLU A 946 -29.12 22.00 15.13
N GLY A 947 -27.99 22.44 14.59
CA GLY A 947 -26.78 21.64 14.32
C GLY A 947 -26.09 21.08 15.57
N ARG A 948 -25.02 20.29 15.40
CA ARG A 948 -24.29 19.68 16.53
C ARG A 948 -23.34 20.64 17.26
N THR A 949 -22.74 21.59 16.55
CA THR A 949 -21.62 22.43 17.04
C THR A 949 -21.94 23.92 17.22
N GLN A 950 -22.94 24.46 16.50
CA GLN A 950 -23.35 25.88 16.53
C GLN A 950 -22.32 26.88 15.93
N GLU A 951 -21.31 26.39 15.20
CA GLU A 951 -20.24 27.19 14.58
C GLU A 951 -20.74 28.38 13.74
N GLU A 952 -21.68 28.17 12.81
CA GLU A 952 -22.26 29.23 11.97
C GLU A 952 -22.81 30.41 12.80
N THR A 953 -23.42 30.10 13.94
CA THR A 953 -24.00 31.10 14.85
C THR A 953 -22.92 31.80 15.68
N ALA A 954 -21.90 31.05 16.14
CA ALA A 954 -20.78 31.61 16.87
C ALA A 954 -19.92 32.52 15.99
N ALA A 955 -19.64 32.13 14.75
CA ALA A 955 -18.93 32.94 13.75
C ALA A 955 -19.70 34.23 13.44
N PHE A 956 -21.03 34.17 13.25
CA PHE A 956 -21.85 35.36 13.02
C PHE A 956 -21.85 36.32 14.24
N LEU A 957 -21.92 35.78 15.46
CA LEU A 957 -21.77 36.57 16.70
C LEU A 957 -20.35 37.14 16.86
N TYR A 958 -19.32 36.43 16.39
CA TYR A 958 -17.94 36.93 16.35
C TYR A 958 -17.78 38.09 15.35
N SER A 959 -18.37 38.02 14.16
CA SER A 959 -18.36 39.15 13.21
C SER A 959 -19.13 40.38 13.74
N LEU A 960 -20.18 40.17 14.54
CA LEU A 960 -20.84 41.25 15.29
C LEU A 960 -19.92 41.86 16.38
N ALA A 961 -19.15 41.02 17.08
CA ALA A 961 -18.16 41.46 18.05
C ALA A 961 -17.01 42.25 17.38
N ALA A 962 -16.48 41.77 16.25
CA ALA A 962 -15.42 42.44 15.50
C ALA A 962 -15.85 43.85 15.06
N LEU A 963 -17.05 43.99 14.48
CA LEU A 963 -17.61 45.29 14.08
C LEU A 963 -17.81 46.25 15.27
N ALA A 964 -18.09 45.74 16.47
CA ALA A 964 -18.13 46.54 17.70
C ALA A 964 -16.73 46.96 18.17
N GLY A 965 -15.71 46.10 17.99
CA GLY A 965 -14.31 46.39 18.31
C GLY A 965 -13.67 47.46 17.41
N GLU A 966 -14.00 47.46 16.12
CA GLU A 966 -13.58 48.51 15.17
C GLU A 966 -14.20 49.89 15.49
N HIS A 967 -15.32 49.92 16.20
CA HIS A 967 -16.18 51.10 16.36
C HIS A 967 -16.63 51.36 17.81
N THR A 968 -15.75 51.16 18.79
CA THR A 968 -16.05 51.29 20.23
C THR A 968 -16.58 52.67 20.70
N ALA A 969 -16.61 53.69 19.82
CA ALA A 969 -17.12 55.03 20.10
C ALA A 969 -18.53 55.29 19.51
N ASP A 970 -19.04 54.44 18.61
CA ASP A 970 -20.39 54.61 18.03
C ASP A 970 -21.44 53.89 18.90
N ALA A 971 -22.00 54.62 19.86
CA ALA A 971 -23.04 54.10 20.75
C ALA A 971 -24.28 53.56 20.00
N GLN A 972 -24.58 54.06 18.79
CA GLN A 972 -25.75 53.64 18.01
C GLN A 972 -25.47 52.36 17.20
N LEU A 973 -24.22 52.12 16.80
CA LEU A 973 -23.75 50.82 16.31
C LEU A 973 -23.75 49.77 17.43
N LEU A 974 -23.19 50.12 18.59
CA LEU A 974 -23.09 49.22 19.74
C LEU A 974 -24.48 48.78 20.23
N GLU A 975 -25.47 49.69 20.28
CA GLU A 975 -26.87 49.36 20.57
C GLU A 975 -27.45 48.36 19.54
N ARG A 976 -27.17 48.55 18.24
CA ARG A 976 -27.61 47.66 17.16
C ARG A 976 -27.02 46.26 17.24
N VAL A 977 -25.73 46.14 17.57
CA VAL A 977 -25.06 44.86 17.83
C VAL A 977 -25.73 44.13 19.00
N VAL A 978 -25.97 44.85 20.11
CA VAL A 978 -26.62 44.28 21.30
C VAL A 978 -28.05 43.81 21.02
N ILE A 979 -28.83 44.55 20.24
CA ILE A 979 -30.20 44.15 19.86
C ILE A 979 -30.20 42.84 19.05
N LEU A 980 -29.29 42.68 18.08
CA LEU A 980 -29.26 41.49 17.23
C LEU A 980 -28.71 40.26 17.97
N ALA A 981 -27.68 40.42 18.80
CA ALA A 981 -27.15 39.34 19.62
C ALA A 981 -28.15 38.84 20.69
N ASP A 982 -28.86 39.77 21.35
CA ASP A 982 -29.96 39.48 22.30
C ASP A 982 -31.08 38.66 21.63
N ALA A 983 -31.43 38.95 20.37
CA ALA A 983 -32.40 38.19 19.61
C ALA A 983 -31.92 36.76 19.26
N ILE A 984 -30.65 36.61 18.88
CA ILE A 984 -30.04 35.31 18.51
C ILE A 984 -29.90 34.40 19.74
N LEU A 985 -29.36 34.92 20.86
CA LEU A 985 -29.15 34.10 22.06
C LEU A 985 -30.47 33.68 22.72
N LYS A 986 -31.52 34.51 22.67
CA LYS A 986 -32.87 34.11 23.10
C LYS A 986 -33.47 32.99 22.26
N ALA A 987 -33.09 32.88 20.98
CA ALA A 987 -33.50 31.77 20.12
C ALA A 987 -32.70 30.48 20.44
N ALA A 988 -31.42 30.60 20.80
CA ALA A 988 -30.59 29.49 21.26
C ALA A 988 -31.06 28.92 22.60
N GLU A 989 -31.35 29.77 23.60
CA GLU A 989 -31.79 29.37 24.95
C GLU A 989 -33.16 28.69 24.98
N GLN A 990 -34.01 28.92 23.97
CA GLN A 990 -35.28 28.21 23.81
C GLN A 990 -35.09 26.75 23.35
N ARG A 991 -33.88 26.33 22.97
CA ARG A 991 -33.56 24.95 22.58
C ARG A 991 -33.07 24.13 23.77
N ARG A 992 -33.94 23.27 24.30
CA ARG A 992 -33.56 22.27 25.30
C ARG A 992 -32.64 21.22 24.67
N ARG A 993 -31.42 21.10 25.19
CA ARG A 993 -30.43 20.08 24.84
C ARG A 993 -29.74 19.57 26.11
N TRP A 994 -29.08 18.44 26.02
CA TRP A 994 -28.28 17.81 27.09
C TRP A 994 -27.04 17.15 26.44
N PRO A 995 -25.87 17.11 27.10
CA PRO A 995 -25.59 17.64 28.45
C PRO A 995 -25.36 19.16 28.49
N LEU A 996 -25.01 19.81 27.37
CA LEU A 996 -24.83 21.25 27.26
C LEU A 996 -25.96 21.89 26.44
N SER A 997 -26.30 23.14 26.74
CA SER A 997 -27.23 23.97 25.97
C SER A 997 -26.54 24.66 24.77
N ALA A 998 -27.34 25.08 23.78
CA ALA A 998 -26.82 25.75 22.59
C ALA A 998 -26.10 27.07 22.91
N SER A 999 -26.54 27.81 23.94
CA SER A 999 -25.86 29.03 24.38
C SER A 999 -24.54 28.75 25.10
N GLU A 1000 -24.39 27.63 25.81
CA GLU A 1000 -23.10 27.21 26.40
C GLU A 1000 -22.12 26.75 25.31
N GLN A 1001 -22.59 26.05 24.26
CA GLN A 1001 -21.76 25.72 23.09
C GLN A 1001 -21.26 26.98 22.36
N ILE A 1002 -22.16 27.94 22.08
CA ILE A 1002 -21.81 29.25 21.50
C ILE A 1002 -20.81 30.01 22.39
N CYS A 1003 -20.98 29.97 23.72
CA CYS A 1003 -20.06 30.61 24.66
C CYS A 1003 -18.63 30.04 24.55
N ASN A 1004 -18.50 28.71 24.47
CA ASN A 1004 -17.21 28.04 24.31
C ASN A 1004 -16.53 28.38 22.98
N LEU A 1005 -17.27 28.48 21.88
CA LEU A 1005 -16.72 28.90 20.59
C LEU A 1005 -16.28 30.37 20.57
N LEU A 1006 -17.08 31.28 21.15
CA LEU A 1006 -16.69 32.69 21.32
C LEU A 1006 -15.44 32.84 22.21
N LEU A 1007 -15.23 31.95 23.19
CA LEU A 1007 -14.00 31.86 23.97
C LEU A 1007 -12.83 31.29 23.13
N ALA A 1008 -13.07 30.32 22.24
CA ALA A 1008 -12.05 29.81 21.32
C ALA A 1008 -11.55 30.91 20.35
N TYR A 1009 -12.45 31.70 19.76
CA TYR A 1009 -12.09 32.88 18.94
C TYR A 1009 -11.35 33.97 19.73
N ALA A 1010 -11.63 34.11 21.03
CA ALA A 1010 -10.88 34.98 21.94
C ALA A 1010 -9.50 34.40 22.34
N GLY A 1011 -9.16 33.17 21.94
CA GLY A 1011 -7.88 32.53 22.23
C GLY A 1011 -7.83 31.67 23.50
N ALA A 1012 -8.97 31.19 24.00
CA ALA A 1012 -9.01 30.28 25.16
C ALA A 1012 -8.28 28.94 24.89
N VAL A 1013 -8.46 28.39 23.69
CA VAL A 1013 -7.91 27.12 23.17
C VAL A 1013 -7.41 27.34 21.73
N LYS A 1014 -6.73 26.38 21.08
CA LYS A 1014 -6.59 26.45 19.60
C LYS A 1014 -7.99 26.28 19.00
N SER A 1015 -8.30 27.02 17.93
CA SER A 1015 -9.46 26.70 17.09
C SER A 1015 -9.07 25.55 16.17
N GLU A 1016 -9.90 24.51 16.08
CA GLU A 1016 -9.62 23.32 15.25
C GLU A 1016 -9.56 23.67 13.77
N ASN A 1017 -10.35 24.67 13.34
CA ASN A 1017 -10.39 25.17 11.95
C ASN A 1017 -9.30 26.21 11.64
N GLY A 1018 -8.29 26.38 12.50
CA GLY A 1018 -7.14 27.26 12.27
C GLY A 1018 -7.43 28.78 12.23
N GLU A 1019 -8.67 29.21 12.44
CA GLU A 1019 -9.04 30.63 12.34
C GLU A 1019 -8.22 31.53 13.28
N PRO A 1020 -7.76 32.71 12.82
CA PRO A 1020 -6.92 33.59 13.62
C PRO A 1020 -7.70 34.17 14.81
N PHE A 1021 -7.14 34.01 16.01
CA PHE A 1021 -7.67 34.62 17.24
C PHE A 1021 -7.82 36.13 17.06
N ALA A 1022 -8.86 36.70 17.66
CA ALA A 1022 -9.22 38.09 17.49
C ALA A 1022 -8.03 39.05 17.74
N ALA A 1023 -7.47 39.63 16.67
CA ALA A 1023 -6.35 40.57 16.75
C ALA A 1023 -6.67 41.77 17.67
N ASP A 1024 -7.96 42.07 17.82
CA ASP A 1024 -8.53 42.90 18.86
C ASP A 1024 -9.64 42.16 19.64
N VAL A 1025 -9.36 41.82 20.90
CA VAL A 1025 -10.30 41.12 21.79
C VAL A 1025 -11.36 42.07 22.41
N ARG A 1026 -11.22 43.41 22.26
CA ARG A 1026 -12.16 44.39 22.86
C ARG A 1026 -13.60 44.20 22.39
N GLY A 1027 -13.78 43.79 21.13
CA GLY A 1027 -15.09 43.46 20.57
C GLY A 1027 -15.79 42.30 21.28
N LEU A 1028 -15.05 41.23 21.58
CA LEU A 1028 -15.56 40.06 22.30
C LEU A 1028 -15.80 40.37 23.79
N ILE A 1029 -14.93 41.17 24.42
CA ILE A 1029 -15.16 41.70 25.78
C ILE A 1029 -16.50 42.47 25.83
N PHE A 1030 -16.72 43.40 24.90
CA PHE A 1030 -17.97 44.16 24.80
C PHE A 1030 -19.19 43.23 24.63
N LEU A 1031 -19.11 42.23 23.73
CA LEU A 1031 -20.20 41.30 23.51
C LEU A 1031 -20.53 40.49 24.77
N PHE A 1032 -19.52 39.91 25.43
CA PHE A 1032 -19.74 39.16 26.68
C PHE A 1032 -20.33 40.04 27.78
N GLU A 1033 -19.78 41.24 28.03
CA GLU A 1033 -20.35 42.16 29.01
C GLU A 1033 -21.81 42.51 28.72
N ALA A 1034 -22.13 42.84 27.47
CA ALA A 1034 -23.47 43.26 27.09
C ALA A 1034 -24.48 42.11 27.19
N MET A 1035 -24.09 40.90 26.78
CA MET A 1035 -24.96 39.71 26.85
C MET A 1035 -25.16 39.23 28.29
N ILE A 1036 -24.14 39.32 29.14
CA ILE A 1036 -24.25 38.99 30.57
C ILE A 1036 -25.15 39.98 31.31
N ARG A 1037 -25.07 41.28 31.00
CA ARG A 1037 -26.04 42.29 31.48
C ARG A 1037 -27.49 42.04 31.02
N LYS A 1038 -27.70 41.27 29.94
CA LYS A 1038 -29.03 40.84 29.46
C LYS A 1038 -29.53 39.54 30.09
N GLY A 1039 -28.67 38.82 30.84
CA GLY A 1039 -28.98 37.54 31.47
C GLY A 1039 -28.46 36.31 30.72
N HIS A 1040 -27.81 36.47 29.57
CA HIS A 1040 -27.18 35.38 28.82
C HIS A 1040 -25.84 34.98 29.44
N PHE A 1041 -25.40 33.75 29.21
CA PHE A 1041 -24.11 33.20 29.68
C PHE A 1041 -23.83 33.27 31.19
N VAL A 1042 -24.81 33.58 32.06
CA VAL A 1042 -24.60 33.81 33.50
C VAL A 1042 -23.99 32.59 34.21
N GLY A 1043 -24.36 31.36 33.81
CA GLY A 1043 -23.73 30.13 34.32
C GLY A 1043 -22.27 29.93 33.90
N MET A 1044 -21.84 30.57 32.80
CA MET A 1044 -20.50 30.45 32.22
C MET A 1044 -19.51 31.50 32.73
N ILE A 1045 -19.93 32.48 33.55
CA ILE A 1045 -19.07 33.52 34.13
C ILE A 1045 -17.77 32.97 34.75
N PRO A 1046 -17.76 31.84 35.51
CA PRO A 1046 -16.52 31.27 36.03
C PRO A 1046 -15.56 30.80 34.94
N ALA A 1047 -16.08 30.21 33.85
CA ALA A 1047 -15.28 29.73 32.74
C ALA A 1047 -14.72 30.90 31.91
N ILE A 1048 -15.56 31.91 31.65
CA ILE A 1048 -15.15 33.17 30.99
C ILE A 1048 -14.02 33.82 31.78
N LYS A 1049 -14.18 34.02 33.10
CA LYS A 1049 -13.12 34.57 33.96
C LYS A 1049 -11.83 33.75 33.92
N PHE A 1050 -11.93 32.43 34.02
CA PHE A 1050 -10.76 31.53 33.99
C PHE A 1050 -9.96 31.65 32.69
N TYR A 1051 -10.62 31.62 31.53
CA TYR A 1051 -9.93 31.72 30.24
C TYR A 1051 -9.43 33.14 29.96
N PHE A 1052 -10.19 34.18 30.34
CA PHE A 1052 -9.76 35.57 30.19
C PHE A 1052 -8.53 35.90 31.02
N ASP A 1053 -8.44 35.42 32.26
CA ASP A 1053 -7.25 35.60 33.10
C ASP A 1053 -6.06 34.71 32.67
N GLY A 1054 -6.37 33.52 32.13
CA GLY A 1054 -5.42 32.47 31.76
C GLY A 1054 -4.84 32.58 30.36
N SER A 1055 -5.40 31.85 29.40
CA SER A 1055 -4.86 31.68 28.04
C SER A 1055 -5.06 32.91 27.16
N ILE A 1056 -6.20 33.60 27.28
CA ILE A 1056 -6.52 34.79 26.50
C ILE A 1056 -5.57 35.94 26.87
N ARG A 1057 -5.38 36.24 28.16
CA ARG A 1057 -4.38 37.23 28.65
C ARG A 1057 -2.98 36.99 28.07
N LYS A 1058 -2.56 35.73 27.95
CA LYS A 1058 -1.25 35.35 27.41
C LYS A 1058 -1.13 35.55 25.89
N ARG A 1059 -2.21 35.37 25.13
CA ARG A 1059 -2.24 35.61 23.68
C ARG A 1059 -2.48 37.08 23.31
N HIS A 1060 -3.13 37.83 24.18
CA HIS A 1060 -3.51 39.23 23.97
C HIS A 1060 -2.88 40.17 25.02
N PRO A 1061 -1.53 40.15 25.22
CA PRO A 1061 -0.86 40.86 26.32
C PRO A 1061 -1.06 42.38 26.28
N ASN A 1062 -1.18 42.96 25.09
CA ASN A 1062 -1.44 44.39 24.88
C ASN A 1062 -2.81 44.86 25.41
N TYR A 1063 -3.72 43.93 25.72
CA TYR A 1063 -5.08 44.20 26.17
C TYR A 1063 -5.28 43.96 27.68
N GLY A 1064 -4.21 43.67 28.44
CA GLY A 1064 -4.28 43.31 29.86
C GLY A 1064 -5.16 44.22 30.72
N VAL A 1065 -5.07 45.55 30.55
CA VAL A 1065 -5.88 46.52 31.32
C VAL A 1065 -7.39 46.40 31.02
N PHE A 1066 -7.77 46.10 29.78
CA PHE A 1066 -9.17 45.87 29.41
C PHE A 1066 -9.67 44.52 29.93
N ILE A 1067 -8.80 43.51 29.93
CA ILE A 1067 -9.07 42.18 30.52
C ILE A 1067 -9.26 42.29 32.04
N ASP A 1068 -8.43 43.07 32.73
CA ASP A 1068 -8.56 43.33 34.18
C ASP A 1068 -9.88 44.05 34.49
N GLN A 1069 -10.22 45.10 33.75
CA GLN A 1069 -11.49 45.82 33.91
C GLN A 1069 -12.71 44.93 33.66
N PHE A 1070 -12.65 44.04 32.66
CA PHE A 1070 -13.68 43.06 32.35
C PHE A 1070 -13.84 42.00 33.45
N ILE A 1071 -12.74 41.41 33.93
CA ILE A 1071 -12.77 40.43 35.02
C ILE A 1071 -13.31 41.05 36.33
N CYS A 1072 -13.10 42.36 36.53
CA CYS A 1072 -13.68 43.13 37.63
C CYS A 1072 -15.11 43.64 37.40
N SER A 1073 -15.65 43.60 36.17
CA SER A 1073 -17.03 43.99 35.86
C SER A 1073 -18.01 42.81 35.88
N LEU A 1074 -17.48 41.60 35.68
CA LEU A 1074 -18.13 40.29 35.88
C LEU A 1074 -18.10 39.79 37.34
#